data_AF-A0A2E2L6I9-F1
#
_entry.id   AF-A0A2E2L6I9-F1
#
_cell.length_a   1.000
_cell.length_b   1.000
_cell.length_c   1.000
_cell.angle_alpha   90.00
_cell.angle_beta   90.00
_cell.angle_gamma   90.00
#
_symmetry.space_group_name_H-M   'P 1'
#
loop_
_entity.id
_entity.type
_entity.pdbx_description
1 polymer ?
#
loop_
_entity_poly.entity_id
_entity_poly.type
_entity_poly.pdbx_seq_one_letter_code
_entity_poly.pdbx_strand_id
1 'polypeptide(L)'
;MKRALLLVGILIAVVSGGFVIASWLAPSTSQAAEAGAGFGTWAPTSQYGWHGSMRVGDVDTYCIRPGLAAPTGSTTDHGVRSDAAGLSAKQLTAINHLVTTYGQTDDPVQAASVGWAVKAIADWDETLHAFGYRGDTLAGAVNWTFSALAPEHNKRVQELATSYYAEATALSAGAAKGSGRLVFTTDPDDVLLGTVTAQVDGAGGTGRIDLTGAEFTSGGTTLEKARAGETYEIRVVPPADGGSVTVSGVGAFPAAPLAAVRYFTTPGGQDTAGPAGASPIEIEGADERPRDIEFAPTITTQVAERYVADGVFVDEVTFSTVTGIWPRDDDGAYLPVSASADLYRSDAEPNPGDPAPGDPVATLALTTDPSGGPTITYRVEGSDLLTAPGFYTAVWRIRAEDQSDPVRERLAEDYVWQEEYGVRSQTVMVPAVSSLAESDLTVGETMSDDVFVAAPVPRDGLSVSTAVYRAVDGVAAEHTCTEENLVWASDPEHVLEPGTSTFTAPVVPDFGTYYWQETAVDAEGELVHLGRCGIAEETGTAVPPTVVTRAQPTAGFGAAIVDTATVTGPVPTSGAASLVFRLYLVRDGVEPAEACTDDALVAVTEPIAVAAEGDHTSPAVSTDASGTYYWVEELRWQPDGGEERVLSTGACGIEEETTVVERPGVTTRATPRAATGEEFTDVATVTGLDAAADAELLFFAYRHATGDTPDCTDLLAETSAVPVSGSGEYTSPAVVSETSGTVQWIAQLQYRPTSSDGEPVVLHRGECGEAGEATIVDDLAATGADAAVAGAPVQVWAAAGIGLVSLGLAALGLRARRS
;
A
#
# COMPACT_ATOMS: atom_id res chain seq x y z
N MET A 1 38.32 -42.02 -43.33
CA MET A 1 38.70 -42.32 -44.74
C MET A 1 39.50 -41.15 -45.31
N LYS A 2 40.42 -41.42 -46.26
CA LYS A 2 41.06 -40.51 -47.24
C LYS A 2 41.18 -38.99 -46.95
N ARG A 3 42.45 -38.57 -46.77
CA ARG A 3 43.11 -37.28 -47.14
C ARG A 3 42.28 -36.19 -47.86
N ALA A 4 42.43 -34.96 -47.39
CA ALA A 4 42.58 -33.76 -48.23
C ALA A 4 43.60 -32.79 -47.57
N LEU A 5 44.45 -32.15 -48.37
CA LEU A 5 45.30 -31.03 -47.94
C LEU A 5 44.52 -29.72 -48.07
N LEU A 6 44.76 -28.76 -47.19
CA LEU A 6 44.82 -27.34 -47.57
C LEU A 6 45.77 -26.58 -46.64
N LEU A 7 46.49 -25.62 -47.22
CA LEU A 7 47.47 -24.75 -46.56
C LEU A 7 46.81 -23.45 -46.07
N VAL A 8 47.63 -22.58 -45.46
CA VAL A 8 47.38 -21.20 -45.02
C VAL A 8 46.74 -21.13 -43.63
N GLY A 9 47.27 -20.36 -42.66
CA GLY A 9 48.54 -19.61 -42.66
C GLY A 9 48.88 -19.15 -41.25
N ILE A 10 50.14 -19.32 -40.82
CA ILE A 10 50.61 -18.92 -39.50
C ILE A 10 51.00 -17.44 -39.53
N LEU A 11 50.45 -16.63 -38.63
CA LEU A 11 50.86 -15.24 -38.43
C LEU A 11 51.10 -14.97 -36.94
N ILE A 12 52.09 -15.68 -36.38
CA ILE A 12 52.66 -15.35 -35.07
C ILE A 12 53.58 -14.15 -35.29
N ALA A 13 53.11 -12.96 -34.95
CA ALA A 13 53.93 -11.75 -34.93
C ALA A 13 54.85 -11.77 -33.69
N VAL A 14 55.90 -12.59 -33.74
CA VAL A 14 57.02 -12.48 -32.80
C VAL A 14 57.75 -11.18 -33.10
N VAL A 15 57.36 -10.09 -32.43
CA VAL A 15 58.17 -8.86 -32.37
C VAL A 15 59.33 -9.10 -31.40
N SER A 16 60.19 -10.05 -31.75
CA SER A 16 61.54 -10.10 -31.23
C SER A 16 62.27 -8.90 -31.83
N GLY A 17 62.18 -7.76 -31.14
CA GLY A 17 63.01 -6.58 -31.34
C GLY A 17 64.47 -6.89 -30.99
N GLY A 18 65.05 -7.85 -31.70
CA GLY A 18 66.44 -8.22 -31.56
C GLY A 18 67.28 -7.02 -31.97
N PHE A 19 67.84 -6.34 -30.97
CA PHE A 19 68.89 -5.36 -31.18
C PHE A 19 70.01 -6.06 -31.93
N VAL A 20 70.06 -5.83 -33.26
CA VAL A 20 71.20 -6.22 -34.07
C VAL A 20 72.34 -5.39 -33.53
N ILE A 21 73.23 -6.03 -32.77
CA ILE A 21 74.55 -5.50 -32.46
C ILE A 21 75.29 -5.47 -33.79
N ALA A 22 75.00 -4.42 -34.56
CA ALA A 22 75.70 -4.08 -35.77
C ALA A 22 77.13 -3.81 -35.35
N SER A 23 77.95 -4.85 -35.49
CA SER A 23 79.36 -4.83 -35.21
C SER A 23 80.02 -3.98 -36.28
N TRP A 24 79.85 -2.67 -36.18
CA TRP A 24 80.55 -1.68 -36.96
C TRP A 24 82.03 -1.80 -36.61
N LEU A 25 82.72 -2.68 -37.34
CA LEU A 25 84.11 -2.50 -37.69
C LEU A 25 84.21 -1.24 -38.56
N ALA A 26 83.95 -0.09 -37.94
CA ALA A 26 84.26 1.20 -38.51
C ALA A 26 85.78 1.18 -38.80
N PRO A 27 86.22 1.43 -40.03
CA PRO A 27 87.64 1.58 -40.29
C PRO A 27 88.14 2.72 -39.40
N SER A 28 89.23 2.49 -38.68
CA SER A 28 89.84 3.46 -37.78
C SER A 28 90.18 4.74 -38.55
N THR A 29 89.32 5.76 -38.44
CA THR A 29 89.47 7.02 -39.17
C THR A 29 90.57 7.83 -38.54
N SER A 30 91.78 7.76 -39.10
CA SER A 30 92.88 8.63 -38.70
C SER A 30 92.57 10.07 -39.13
N GLN A 31 92.23 10.93 -38.18
CA GLN A 31 92.09 12.37 -38.42
C GLN A 31 93.29 13.11 -37.82
N ALA A 32 93.63 14.29 -38.34
CA ALA A 32 94.63 15.15 -37.71
C ALA A 32 93.99 15.81 -36.47
N ALA A 33 94.70 15.79 -35.35
CA ALA A 33 94.23 16.45 -34.13
C ALA A 33 94.46 17.96 -34.18
N GLU A 34 93.43 18.72 -33.81
CA GLU A 34 93.49 20.18 -33.72
C GLU A 34 93.46 20.64 -32.25
N ALA A 35 93.95 21.86 -32.02
CA ALA A 35 93.83 22.48 -30.71
C ALA A 35 92.35 22.80 -30.44
N GLY A 36 91.81 22.31 -29.33
CA GLY A 36 90.49 22.69 -28.84
C GLY A 36 90.54 24.00 -28.04
N ALA A 37 89.67 24.14 -27.05
CA ALA A 37 89.70 25.27 -26.12
C ALA A 37 90.80 25.08 -25.07
N GLY A 38 91.66 26.09 -24.87
CA GLY A 38 92.77 25.99 -23.91
C GLY A 38 93.80 27.11 -23.99
N PHE A 39 94.91 26.90 -23.28
CA PHE A 39 96.04 27.83 -23.19
C PHE A 39 97.38 27.16 -23.52
N GLY A 40 98.32 27.95 -24.06
CA GLY A 40 99.68 27.52 -24.36
C GLY A 40 99.95 27.30 -25.85
N THR A 41 101.02 26.58 -26.17
CA THR A 41 101.45 26.36 -27.56
C THR A 41 101.06 24.95 -28.02
N TRP A 42 100.20 24.85 -29.04
CA TRP A 42 99.91 23.60 -29.73
C TRP A 42 101.13 23.15 -30.58
N ALA A 43 102.02 22.40 -29.95
CA ALA A 43 103.22 21.80 -30.56
C ALA A 43 103.60 20.53 -29.77
N PRO A 44 104.27 19.54 -30.38
CA PRO A 44 104.68 18.30 -29.69
C PRO A 44 105.41 18.56 -28.38
N THR A 45 106.30 19.56 -28.36
CA THR A 45 107.03 20.01 -27.18
C THR A 45 107.09 21.54 -27.15
N SER A 46 106.79 22.14 -26.00
CA SER A 46 106.98 23.57 -25.74
C SER A 46 107.29 23.79 -24.25
N GLN A 47 107.74 24.99 -23.86
CA GLN A 47 108.21 25.28 -22.49
C GLN A 47 107.17 24.95 -21.40
N TYR A 48 105.89 25.14 -21.70
CA TYR A 48 104.78 24.89 -20.77
C TYR A 48 103.69 23.97 -21.35
N GLY A 49 103.87 23.42 -22.56
CA GLY A 49 102.89 22.54 -23.20
C GLY A 49 101.60 23.22 -23.66
N TRP A 50 100.57 22.39 -23.84
CA TRP A 50 99.18 22.77 -24.13
C TRP A 50 98.27 22.31 -22.98
N HIS A 51 97.38 23.21 -22.54
CA HIS A 51 96.46 23.03 -21.42
C HIS A 51 95.04 23.34 -21.84
N GLY A 52 94.32 22.31 -22.28
CA GLY A 52 92.99 22.42 -22.83
C GLY A 52 92.49 21.10 -23.38
N SER A 53 91.38 21.15 -24.12
CA SER A 53 90.98 20.04 -24.97
C SER A 53 91.85 19.96 -26.23
N MET A 54 91.87 18.77 -26.80
CA MET A 54 92.28 18.44 -28.16
C MET A 54 91.00 18.08 -28.91
N ARG A 55 90.86 18.50 -30.17
CA ARG A 55 89.68 18.21 -30.96
C ARG A 55 89.95 17.10 -31.98
N VAL A 56 89.10 16.08 -31.98
CA VAL A 56 89.16 14.94 -32.92
C VAL A 56 87.76 14.75 -33.51
N GLY A 57 87.55 15.24 -34.73
CA GLY A 57 86.21 15.45 -35.27
C GLY A 57 85.43 16.43 -34.38
N ASP A 58 84.17 16.13 -34.09
CA ASP A 58 83.30 16.96 -33.24
C ASP A 58 83.46 16.70 -31.72
N VAL A 59 84.50 15.99 -31.29
CA VAL A 59 84.71 15.58 -29.88
C VAL A 59 85.89 16.32 -29.26
N ASP A 60 85.63 16.96 -28.13
CA ASP A 60 86.69 17.47 -27.24
C ASP A 60 87.21 16.34 -26.35
N THR A 61 88.52 16.12 -26.41
CA THR A 61 89.21 15.03 -25.71
C THR A 61 90.41 15.55 -24.90
N TYR A 62 90.68 14.93 -23.75
CA TYR A 62 91.66 15.39 -22.77
C TYR A 62 92.73 14.36 -22.50
N CYS A 63 93.98 14.78 -22.37
CA CYS A 63 95.09 13.84 -22.25
C CYS A 63 95.08 13.06 -20.93
N ILE A 64 95.28 11.75 -21.03
CA ILE A 64 95.28 10.77 -19.93
C ILE A 64 96.62 10.08 -19.73
N ARG A 65 97.69 10.60 -20.35
CA ARG A 65 99.08 10.22 -20.06
C ARG A 65 99.94 11.48 -19.94
N PRO A 66 99.96 12.16 -18.79
CA PRO A 66 100.86 13.30 -18.57
C PRO A 66 102.33 12.94 -18.82
N GLY A 67 103.20 13.94 -18.95
CA GLY A 67 104.63 13.77 -19.21
C GLY A 67 105.06 13.54 -20.67
N LEU A 68 104.20 12.95 -21.53
CA LEU A 68 104.54 12.76 -22.95
C LEU A 68 104.25 14.01 -23.81
N ALA A 69 104.76 14.01 -25.04
CA ALA A 69 104.56 15.09 -26.03
C ALA A 69 103.06 15.34 -26.33
N ALA A 70 102.69 16.58 -26.63
CA ALA A 70 101.31 16.90 -26.97
C ALA A 70 100.87 16.13 -28.25
N PRO A 71 99.66 15.57 -28.30
CA PRO A 71 99.18 14.74 -29.40
C PRO A 71 98.80 15.55 -30.66
N THR A 72 99.76 16.21 -31.29
CA THR A 72 99.56 17.06 -32.48
C THR A 72 99.63 16.29 -33.82
N GLY A 73 99.53 14.97 -33.78
CA GLY A 73 99.69 14.07 -34.94
C GLY A 73 98.36 13.53 -35.46
N SER A 74 98.43 12.50 -36.31
CA SER A 74 97.24 11.73 -36.71
C SER A 74 96.76 10.85 -35.57
N THR A 75 95.51 11.03 -35.15
CA THR A 75 94.91 10.35 -33.99
C THR A 75 93.97 9.25 -34.44
N THR A 76 93.98 8.13 -33.71
CA THR A 76 93.07 7.00 -33.89
C THR A 76 92.08 6.94 -32.74
N ASP A 77 90.78 6.90 -33.06
CA ASP A 77 89.69 6.59 -32.13
C ASP A 77 89.52 5.07 -32.00
N HIS A 78 89.49 4.56 -30.77
CA HIS A 78 89.29 3.14 -30.42
C HIS A 78 87.89 2.85 -29.87
N GLY A 79 86.97 3.83 -29.94
CA GLY A 79 85.64 3.75 -29.35
C GLY A 79 85.66 3.84 -27.82
N VAL A 80 84.54 3.47 -27.19
CA VAL A 80 84.43 3.42 -25.72
C VAL A 80 85.18 2.20 -25.18
N ARG A 81 86.09 2.43 -24.22
CA ARG A 81 87.03 1.45 -23.68
C ARG A 81 87.09 1.50 -22.16
N SER A 82 86.95 0.34 -21.52
CA SER A 82 87.07 0.14 -20.07
C SER A 82 88.50 -0.23 -19.62
N ASP A 83 89.46 -0.20 -20.54
CA ASP A 83 90.87 -0.54 -20.38
C ASP A 83 91.82 0.57 -20.89
N ALA A 84 91.27 1.77 -21.14
CA ALA A 84 91.98 2.91 -21.73
C ALA A 84 93.22 3.33 -20.92
N ALA A 85 94.37 3.44 -21.59
CA ALA A 85 95.68 3.80 -21.04
C ALA A 85 96.15 3.01 -19.79
N GLY A 86 95.54 1.87 -19.48
CA GLY A 86 95.84 1.08 -18.27
C GLY A 86 95.26 1.66 -16.97
N LEU A 87 94.32 2.61 -17.06
CA LEU A 87 93.68 3.24 -15.92
C LEU A 87 92.67 2.30 -15.22
N SER A 88 92.52 2.47 -13.91
CA SER A 88 91.55 1.69 -13.13
C SER A 88 90.09 2.10 -13.43
N ALA A 89 89.15 1.19 -13.20
CA ALA A 89 87.72 1.46 -13.34
C ALA A 89 87.25 2.71 -12.56
N LYS A 90 87.85 3.02 -11.40
CA LYS A 90 87.55 4.25 -10.65
C LYS A 90 88.02 5.50 -11.40
N GLN A 91 89.25 5.49 -11.90
CA GLN A 91 89.81 6.60 -12.69
C GLN A 91 89.01 6.81 -13.99
N LEU A 92 88.63 5.74 -14.68
CA LEU A 92 87.81 5.82 -15.89
C LEU A 92 86.41 6.36 -15.60
N THR A 93 85.77 5.97 -14.50
CA THR A 93 84.47 6.53 -14.07
C THR A 93 84.59 8.04 -13.79
N ALA A 94 85.63 8.43 -13.06
CA ALA A 94 85.90 9.83 -12.72
C ALA A 94 86.21 10.69 -13.96
N ILE A 95 87.02 10.19 -14.90
CA ILE A 95 87.33 10.89 -16.15
C ILE A 95 86.09 10.97 -17.05
N ASN A 96 85.33 9.88 -17.20
CA ASN A 96 84.08 9.90 -17.97
C ASN A 96 83.09 10.92 -17.44
N HIS A 97 82.93 11.00 -16.12
CA HIS A 97 82.11 12.03 -15.46
C HIS A 97 82.54 13.45 -15.84
N LEU A 98 83.83 13.78 -15.71
CA LEU A 98 84.32 15.12 -16.03
C LEU A 98 84.22 15.45 -17.53
N VAL A 99 84.60 14.52 -18.40
CA VAL A 99 84.62 14.77 -19.85
C VAL A 99 83.21 14.84 -20.43
N THR A 100 82.25 14.09 -19.87
CA THR A 100 80.83 14.14 -20.24
C THR A 100 80.12 15.37 -19.65
N THR A 101 80.36 15.71 -18.38
CA THR A 101 79.63 16.79 -17.68
C THR A 101 80.21 18.18 -17.96
N TYR A 102 81.53 18.30 -18.10
CA TYR A 102 82.23 19.59 -18.20
C TYR A 102 83.18 19.69 -19.41
N GLY A 103 83.53 18.58 -20.06
CA GLY A 103 84.59 18.53 -21.06
C GLY A 103 84.18 18.85 -22.51
N GLN A 104 82.90 18.79 -22.86
CA GLN A 104 82.44 19.24 -24.18
C GLN A 104 82.15 20.75 -24.10
N THR A 105 83.19 21.58 -24.20
CA THR A 105 83.12 23.02 -23.92
C THR A 105 84.12 23.84 -24.74
N ASP A 106 83.67 24.99 -25.23
CA ASP A 106 84.50 25.99 -25.90
C ASP A 106 85.09 27.05 -24.92
N ASP A 107 84.78 27.00 -23.61
CA ASP A 107 85.42 27.87 -22.61
C ASP A 107 86.86 27.38 -22.33
N PRO A 108 87.91 28.17 -22.69
CA PRO A 108 89.30 27.75 -22.49
C PRO A 108 89.69 27.60 -21.01
N VAL A 109 89.01 28.31 -20.09
CA VAL A 109 89.25 28.20 -18.64
C VAL A 109 88.66 26.89 -18.11
N GLN A 110 87.43 26.55 -18.51
CA GLN A 110 86.80 25.28 -18.17
C GLN A 110 87.57 24.10 -18.77
N ALA A 111 87.92 24.17 -20.07
CA ALA A 111 88.67 23.13 -20.75
C ALA A 111 90.08 22.93 -20.16
N ALA A 112 90.81 24.00 -19.85
CA ALA A 112 92.10 23.88 -19.15
C ALA A 112 91.94 23.20 -17.79
N SER A 113 90.88 23.53 -17.05
CA SER A 113 90.60 22.97 -15.72
C SER A 113 90.21 21.49 -15.77
N VAL A 114 89.38 21.09 -16.73
CA VAL A 114 89.08 19.67 -17.01
C VAL A 114 90.36 18.95 -17.42
N GLY A 115 91.19 19.52 -18.28
CA GLY A 115 92.47 18.95 -18.69
C GLY A 115 93.43 18.70 -17.53
N TRP A 116 93.54 19.63 -16.58
CA TRP A 116 94.35 19.44 -15.36
C TRP A 116 93.75 18.38 -14.42
N ALA A 117 92.44 18.39 -14.20
CA ALA A 117 91.77 17.40 -13.36
C ALA A 117 91.85 15.98 -13.94
N VAL A 118 91.61 15.81 -15.25
CA VAL A 118 91.71 14.53 -15.97
C VAL A 118 93.13 13.98 -15.93
N LYS A 119 94.15 14.83 -16.19
CA LYS A 119 95.56 14.43 -16.05
C LYS A 119 95.87 13.98 -14.61
N ALA A 120 95.46 14.75 -13.61
CA ALA A 120 95.68 14.44 -12.20
C ALA A 120 94.97 13.16 -11.71
N ILE A 121 93.81 12.82 -12.29
CA ILE A 121 93.13 11.53 -12.05
C ILE A 121 93.88 10.38 -12.74
N ALA A 122 94.41 10.61 -13.94
CA ALA A 122 95.14 9.60 -14.69
C ALA A 122 96.49 9.24 -14.04
N ASP A 123 97.32 10.24 -13.74
CA ASP A 123 98.55 10.13 -12.95
C ASP A 123 98.80 11.44 -12.19
N TRP A 124 98.71 11.38 -10.86
CA TRP A 124 98.89 12.55 -9.99
C TRP A 124 100.32 13.08 -10.02
N ASP A 125 101.31 12.20 -9.86
CA ASP A 125 102.71 12.60 -9.66
C ASP A 125 103.28 13.22 -10.93
N GLU A 126 103.07 12.57 -12.08
CA GLU A 126 103.55 13.08 -13.37
C GLU A 126 102.81 14.37 -13.76
N THR A 127 101.52 14.52 -13.42
CA THR A 127 100.77 15.77 -13.65
C THR A 127 101.35 16.95 -12.89
N LEU A 128 101.75 16.77 -11.63
CA LEU A 128 102.34 17.87 -10.86
C LEU A 128 103.74 18.24 -11.37
N HIS A 129 104.55 17.26 -11.73
CA HIS A 129 106.00 17.45 -11.90
C HIS A 129 106.47 17.62 -13.36
N ALA A 130 105.66 17.32 -14.38
CA ALA A 130 106.06 17.33 -15.80
C ALA A 130 106.70 18.66 -16.30
N PHE A 131 106.36 19.80 -15.68
CA PHE A 131 106.91 21.12 -16.01
C PHE A 131 107.88 21.69 -14.95
N GLY A 132 108.46 20.82 -14.12
CA GLY A 132 109.54 21.16 -13.18
C GLY A 132 109.10 21.86 -11.89
N TYR A 133 107.80 21.89 -11.60
CA TYR A 133 107.29 22.22 -10.27
C TYR A 133 107.83 21.20 -9.24
N ARG A 134 107.93 21.59 -7.97
CA ARG A 134 108.53 20.77 -6.89
C ARG A 134 107.67 20.67 -5.62
N GLY A 135 106.40 21.08 -5.71
CA GLY A 135 105.44 20.96 -4.62
C GLY A 135 104.40 19.88 -4.90
N ASP A 136 103.50 19.69 -3.95
CA ASP A 136 102.63 18.51 -3.82
C ASP A 136 101.14 18.79 -4.05
N THR A 137 100.78 20.00 -4.51
CA THR A 137 99.38 20.41 -4.73
C THR A 137 99.06 20.70 -6.19
N LEU A 138 97.88 20.25 -6.65
CA LEU A 138 97.38 20.52 -8.01
C LEU A 138 97.25 22.02 -8.28
N ALA A 139 96.69 22.79 -7.34
CA ALA A 139 96.64 24.25 -7.44
C ALA A 139 98.05 24.87 -7.54
N GLY A 140 99.04 24.30 -6.85
CA GLY A 140 100.44 24.74 -6.92
C GLY A 140 101.10 24.45 -8.28
N ALA A 141 100.86 23.29 -8.87
CA ALA A 141 101.35 22.93 -10.20
C ALA A 141 100.69 23.78 -11.30
N VAL A 142 99.37 23.95 -11.23
CA VAL A 142 98.63 24.90 -12.09
C VAL A 142 99.22 26.30 -11.93
N ASN A 143 99.44 26.77 -10.69
CA ASN A 143 100.02 28.10 -10.43
C ASN A 143 101.41 28.28 -11.02
N TRP A 144 102.29 27.28 -10.88
CA TRP A 144 103.64 27.29 -11.45
C TRP A 144 103.62 27.49 -12.97
N THR A 145 102.68 26.81 -13.66
CA THR A 145 102.55 26.90 -15.11
C THR A 145 101.80 28.17 -15.55
N PHE A 146 100.62 28.44 -14.98
CA PHE A 146 99.74 29.53 -15.42
C PHE A 146 100.19 30.92 -14.99
N SER A 147 100.98 31.07 -13.92
CA SER A 147 101.60 32.37 -13.59
C SER A 147 102.57 32.86 -14.67
N ALA A 148 103.12 31.96 -15.49
CA ALA A 148 103.94 32.28 -16.65
C ALA A 148 103.15 32.24 -17.98
N LEU A 149 102.15 31.36 -18.10
CA LEU A 149 101.43 31.09 -19.36
C LEU A 149 100.21 32.00 -19.61
N ALA A 150 99.41 32.27 -18.57
CA ALA A 150 98.15 33.02 -18.63
C ALA A 150 97.77 33.55 -17.23
N PRO A 151 98.51 34.54 -16.69
CA PRO A 151 98.44 34.93 -15.28
C PRO A 151 97.06 35.46 -14.86
N GLU A 152 96.30 36.05 -15.78
CA GLU A 152 94.93 36.53 -15.58
C GLU A 152 93.91 35.41 -15.36
N HIS A 153 94.12 34.23 -15.94
CA HIS A 153 93.24 33.05 -15.79
C HIS A 153 93.69 32.10 -14.68
N ASN A 154 94.96 32.19 -14.28
CA ASN A 154 95.65 31.33 -13.31
C ASN A 154 94.78 30.92 -12.10
N LYS A 155 94.27 31.89 -11.33
CA LYS A 155 93.50 31.60 -10.11
C LYS A 155 92.23 30.79 -10.40
N ARG A 156 91.51 31.11 -11.47
CA ARG A 156 90.24 30.44 -11.82
C ARG A 156 90.47 29.01 -12.28
N VAL A 157 91.56 28.75 -13.01
CA VAL A 157 91.95 27.39 -13.42
C VAL A 157 92.34 26.54 -12.20
N GLN A 158 93.04 27.11 -11.21
CA GLN A 158 93.34 26.40 -9.94
C GLN A 158 92.07 25.97 -9.20
N GLU A 159 91.12 26.90 -9.03
CA GLU A 159 89.86 26.65 -8.32
C GLU A 159 89.03 25.56 -9.00
N LEU A 160 88.82 25.66 -10.31
CA LEU A 160 88.02 24.68 -11.06
C LEU A 160 88.71 23.32 -11.17
N ALA A 161 90.01 23.26 -11.48
CA ALA A 161 90.73 21.98 -11.59
C ALA A 161 90.71 21.20 -10.26
N THR A 162 90.85 21.91 -9.14
CA THR A 162 90.77 21.30 -7.80
C THR A 162 89.35 20.85 -7.47
N SER A 163 88.32 21.63 -7.84
CA SER A 163 86.90 21.26 -7.66
C SER A 163 86.54 20.01 -8.45
N TYR A 164 86.85 19.98 -9.74
CA TYR A 164 86.57 18.85 -10.63
C TYR A 164 87.32 17.58 -10.20
N TYR A 165 88.58 17.70 -9.77
CA TYR A 165 89.32 16.57 -9.22
C TYR A 165 88.63 15.99 -7.97
N ALA A 166 88.22 16.84 -7.02
CA ALA A 166 87.58 16.41 -5.78
C ALA A 166 86.21 15.76 -6.01
N GLU A 167 85.39 16.36 -6.89
CA GLU A 167 84.08 15.85 -7.29
C GLU A 167 84.18 14.46 -7.95
N ALA A 168 85.04 14.33 -8.95
CA ALA A 168 85.14 13.10 -9.73
C ALA A 168 85.79 11.95 -8.95
N THR A 169 86.77 12.23 -8.09
CA THR A 169 87.44 11.20 -7.27
C THR A 169 86.58 10.70 -6.11
N ALA A 170 85.49 11.39 -5.77
CA ALA A 170 84.49 10.92 -4.82
C ALA A 170 83.60 9.79 -5.39
N LEU A 171 83.49 9.65 -6.71
CA LEU A 171 82.68 8.62 -7.36
C LEU A 171 83.21 7.21 -7.11
N SER A 172 82.29 6.24 -6.96
CA SER A 172 82.60 4.82 -6.90
C SER A 172 83.05 4.27 -8.26
N ALA A 173 83.74 3.12 -8.28
CA ALA A 173 84.17 2.48 -9.52
C ALA A 173 82.97 1.81 -10.24
N GLY A 174 82.46 2.47 -11.27
CA GLY A 174 81.35 2.00 -12.11
C GLY A 174 79.98 2.05 -11.46
N ALA A 175 78.95 2.07 -12.31
CA ALA A 175 77.58 1.83 -11.90
C ALA A 175 77.40 0.35 -11.48
N ALA A 176 76.77 0.12 -10.33
CA ALA A 176 76.02 -1.12 -10.16
C ALA A 176 74.93 -1.15 -11.26
N LYS A 177 74.58 -2.33 -11.78
CA LYS A 177 73.37 -2.47 -12.57
C LYS A 177 72.19 -2.13 -11.66
N GLY A 178 71.60 -0.96 -11.83
CA GLY A 178 70.35 -0.63 -11.15
C GLY A 178 69.27 -1.61 -11.58
N SER A 179 68.51 -2.12 -10.61
CA SER A 179 67.30 -2.90 -10.83
C SER A 179 66.08 -2.02 -10.59
N GLY A 180 64.94 -2.47 -11.09
CA GLY A 180 63.67 -1.80 -10.84
C GLY A 180 62.52 -2.49 -11.57
N ARG A 181 61.32 -1.97 -11.35
CA ARG A 181 60.07 -2.42 -11.97
C ARG A 181 59.06 -1.28 -12.00
N LEU A 182 58.10 -1.36 -12.91
CA LEU A 182 56.83 -0.67 -12.76
C LEU A 182 55.89 -1.52 -11.90
N VAL A 183 55.17 -0.88 -10.99
CA VAL A 183 54.11 -1.51 -10.19
C VAL A 183 52.80 -0.84 -10.58
N PHE A 184 51.81 -1.65 -10.94
CA PHE A 184 50.49 -1.20 -11.34
C PHE A 184 49.47 -1.51 -10.23
N THR A 185 48.47 -0.65 -10.07
CA THR A 185 47.28 -0.91 -9.26
C THR A 185 46.02 -0.77 -10.12
N THR A 186 44.97 -1.50 -9.76
CA THR A 186 43.61 -1.27 -10.25
C THR A 186 42.80 -0.67 -9.09
N ASP A 187 41.94 0.29 -9.37
CA ASP A 187 41.02 0.83 -8.37
C ASP A 187 39.95 -0.22 -8.03
N PRO A 188 39.62 -0.45 -6.73
CA PRO A 188 38.65 -1.46 -6.33
C PRO A 188 37.19 -1.10 -6.66
N ASP A 189 36.89 0.17 -6.99
CA ASP A 189 35.56 0.69 -7.28
C ASP A 189 35.37 1.08 -8.78
N ASP A 190 36.45 1.12 -9.57
CA ASP A 190 36.41 1.23 -11.05
C ASP A 190 37.62 0.53 -11.72
N VAL A 191 37.37 -0.57 -12.43
CA VAL A 191 38.41 -1.31 -13.17
C VAL A 191 39.16 -0.47 -14.23
N LEU A 192 38.56 0.61 -14.72
CA LEU A 192 39.22 1.51 -15.67
C LEU A 192 40.23 2.45 -15.03
N LEU A 193 40.24 2.58 -13.70
CA LEU A 193 41.14 3.46 -12.97
C LEU A 193 42.26 2.67 -12.29
N GLY A 194 43.35 3.36 -11.95
CA GLY A 194 44.50 2.74 -11.34
C GLY A 194 45.71 3.65 -11.31
N THR A 195 46.84 3.11 -10.83
CA THR A 195 48.09 3.87 -10.75
C THR A 195 49.26 3.09 -11.31
N VAL A 196 50.33 3.81 -11.66
CA VAL A 196 51.65 3.25 -11.94
C VAL A 196 52.73 3.93 -11.08
N THR A 197 53.60 3.14 -10.46
CA THR A 197 54.75 3.61 -9.68
C THR A 197 56.05 3.01 -10.22
N ALA A 198 57.04 3.85 -10.55
CA ALA A 198 58.37 3.39 -10.93
C ALA A 198 59.25 3.13 -9.70
N GLN A 199 59.47 1.86 -9.35
CA GLN A 199 60.36 1.46 -8.27
C GLN A 199 61.76 1.20 -8.85
N VAL A 200 62.72 2.09 -8.62
CA VAL A 200 64.07 2.01 -9.23
C VAL A 200 65.17 2.14 -8.17
N ASP A 201 66.06 1.16 -8.10
CA ASP A 201 67.15 1.10 -7.13
C ASP A 201 68.28 2.08 -7.50
N GLY A 202 68.58 3.01 -6.59
CA GLY A 202 69.73 3.91 -6.70
C GLY A 202 69.63 5.01 -7.77
N ALA A 203 68.48 5.16 -8.44
CA ALA A 203 68.27 6.22 -9.42
C ALA A 203 68.00 7.58 -8.73
N GLY A 204 68.84 8.57 -9.03
CA GLY A 204 68.56 9.97 -8.76
C GLY A 204 68.29 10.71 -10.06
N GLY A 205 67.10 11.29 -10.22
CA GLY A 205 66.72 12.05 -11.40
C GLY A 205 65.30 11.74 -11.89
N THR A 206 65.01 12.20 -13.11
CA THR A 206 63.74 11.97 -13.80
C THR A 206 63.96 11.09 -15.03
N GLY A 207 63.12 10.07 -15.20
CA GLY A 207 63.09 9.18 -16.37
C GLY A 207 61.87 9.41 -17.26
N ARG A 208 61.55 8.41 -18.07
CA ARG A 208 60.37 8.33 -18.94
C ARG A 208 59.62 7.03 -18.66
N ILE A 209 58.30 7.05 -18.76
CA ILE A 209 57.43 5.85 -18.73
C ILE A 209 56.54 5.87 -19.97
N ASP A 210 56.45 4.74 -20.67
CA ASP A 210 55.53 4.48 -21.78
C ASP A 210 54.55 3.38 -21.38
N LEU A 211 53.25 3.64 -21.56
CA LEU A 211 52.16 2.73 -21.24
C LEU A 211 51.60 2.03 -22.48
N THR A 212 50.98 0.87 -22.26
CA THR A 212 50.19 0.10 -23.23
C THR A 212 48.93 -0.39 -22.52
N GLY A 213 47.77 -0.18 -23.15
CA GLY A 213 46.44 -0.48 -22.57
C GLY A 213 45.86 0.61 -21.64
N ALA A 214 46.63 1.67 -21.35
CA ALA A 214 46.19 2.82 -20.56
C ALA A 214 46.88 4.12 -21.00
N GLU A 215 46.29 5.24 -20.65
CA GLU A 215 46.86 6.58 -20.70
C GLU A 215 47.05 7.14 -19.28
N PHE A 216 47.94 8.10 -19.10
CA PHE A 216 48.01 8.89 -17.87
C PHE A 216 46.80 9.83 -17.81
N THR A 217 46.24 10.08 -16.62
CA THR A 217 45.13 11.06 -16.47
C THR A 217 45.54 12.50 -16.78
N SER A 218 46.85 12.78 -16.77
CA SER A 218 47.45 14.02 -17.27
C SER A 218 47.53 14.12 -18.80
N GLY A 219 47.21 13.04 -19.52
CA GLY A 219 47.06 12.94 -20.97
C GLY A 219 48.12 12.07 -21.66
N GLY A 220 47.66 11.14 -22.52
CA GLY A 220 48.50 10.35 -23.41
C GLY A 220 49.22 9.16 -22.77
N THR A 221 49.89 8.36 -23.60
CA THR A 221 50.54 7.10 -23.18
C THR A 221 51.98 7.25 -22.68
N THR A 222 52.60 8.44 -22.81
CA THR A 222 54.00 8.68 -22.45
C THR A 222 54.11 9.77 -21.39
N LEU A 223 54.70 9.45 -20.23
CA LEU A 223 55.05 10.41 -19.20
C LEU A 223 56.55 10.73 -19.25
N GLU A 224 56.87 11.91 -19.76
CA GLU A 224 58.21 12.48 -19.69
C GLU A 224 58.49 13.09 -18.31
N LYS A 225 59.73 12.93 -17.83
CA LYS A 225 60.22 13.40 -16.52
C LYS A 225 59.59 12.73 -15.28
N ALA A 226 59.10 11.50 -15.41
CA ALA A 226 58.65 10.68 -14.29
C ALA A 226 59.74 10.53 -13.22
N ARG A 227 59.37 10.51 -11.93
CA ARG A 227 60.29 10.36 -10.79
C ARG A 227 60.20 8.96 -10.23
N ALA A 228 61.35 8.38 -9.88
CA ALA A 228 61.37 7.10 -9.18
C ALA A 228 60.72 7.26 -7.78
N GLY A 229 59.82 6.35 -7.43
CA GLY A 229 59.05 6.35 -6.20
C GLY A 229 57.81 7.25 -6.17
N GLU A 230 57.54 8.03 -7.23
CA GLU A 230 56.29 8.77 -7.38
C GLU A 230 55.23 7.91 -8.08
N THR A 231 53.97 8.09 -7.69
CA THR A 231 52.81 7.38 -8.22
C THR A 231 52.05 8.29 -9.17
N TYR A 232 51.64 7.75 -10.31
CA TYR A 232 50.89 8.48 -11.34
C TYR A 232 49.57 7.76 -11.64
N GLU A 233 48.49 8.53 -11.66
CA GLU A 233 47.15 8.05 -12.02
C GLU A 233 47.08 7.70 -13.51
N ILE A 234 46.44 6.57 -13.80
CA ILE A 234 46.24 6.03 -15.16
C ILE A 234 44.76 5.69 -15.38
N ARG A 235 44.34 5.79 -16.64
CA ARG A 235 43.02 5.39 -17.11
C ARG A 235 43.19 4.39 -18.25
N VAL A 236 42.55 3.24 -18.11
CA VAL A 236 42.48 2.18 -19.13
C VAL A 236 41.82 2.73 -20.39
N VAL A 237 42.34 2.35 -21.55
CA VAL A 237 41.67 2.56 -22.84
C VAL A 237 40.97 1.25 -23.21
N PRO A 238 39.63 1.17 -23.20
CA PRO A 238 38.91 -0.05 -23.52
C PRO A 238 39.27 -0.58 -24.93
N PRO A 239 39.51 -1.89 -25.09
CA PRO A 239 39.57 -2.52 -26.40
C PRO A 239 38.21 -2.38 -27.11
N ALA A 240 38.23 -2.14 -28.42
CA ALA A 240 37.02 -1.92 -29.23
C ALA A 240 36.07 -3.13 -29.30
N ASP A 241 36.58 -4.33 -29.01
CA ASP A 241 35.85 -5.60 -29.05
C ASP A 241 35.42 -6.08 -27.64
N GLY A 242 35.54 -5.24 -26.60
CA GLY A 242 35.20 -5.59 -25.21
C GLY A 242 36.21 -6.53 -24.51
N GLY A 243 35.78 -7.17 -23.41
CA GLY A 243 36.56 -8.18 -22.70
C GLY A 243 37.62 -7.66 -21.72
N SER A 244 38.73 -8.38 -21.61
CA SER A 244 39.76 -8.13 -20.58
C SER A 244 41.00 -7.43 -21.14
N VAL A 245 41.56 -6.52 -20.35
CA VAL A 245 42.73 -5.71 -20.71
C VAL A 245 43.81 -5.79 -19.64
N THR A 246 45.05 -6.03 -20.07
CA THR A 246 46.23 -5.95 -19.19
C THR A 246 46.94 -4.64 -19.46
N VAL A 247 46.97 -3.75 -18.47
CA VAL A 247 47.83 -2.56 -18.55
C VAL A 247 49.28 -3.01 -18.34
N SER A 248 50.17 -2.49 -19.16
CA SER A 248 51.61 -2.71 -19.05
C SER A 248 52.39 -1.45 -19.42
N GLY A 249 53.67 -1.45 -19.12
CA GLY A 249 54.55 -0.36 -19.51
C GLY A 249 56.02 -0.69 -19.45
N VAL A 250 56.80 0.19 -20.05
CA VAL A 250 58.27 0.21 -19.98
C VAL A 250 58.73 1.58 -19.51
N GLY A 251 59.84 1.63 -18.79
CA GLY A 251 60.42 2.87 -18.28
C GLY A 251 61.93 2.92 -18.43
N ALA A 252 62.47 4.12 -18.62
CA ALA A 252 63.89 4.36 -18.78
C ALA A 252 64.36 5.48 -17.83
N PHE A 253 65.28 5.16 -16.93
CA PHE A 253 65.79 6.07 -15.89
C PHE A 253 67.32 6.22 -15.98
N PRO A 254 67.89 7.38 -15.62
CA PRO A 254 69.34 7.60 -15.69
C PRO A 254 70.11 6.73 -14.67
N ALA A 255 71.23 6.15 -15.09
CA ALA A 255 72.18 5.46 -14.22
C ALA A 255 73.45 6.28 -13.95
N ALA A 256 74.31 5.78 -13.05
CA ALA A 256 75.63 6.36 -12.80
C ALA A 256 76.58 6.22 -14.03
N PRO A 257 77.63 7.06 -14.12
CA PRO A 257 78.57 7.04 -15.26
C PRO A 257 79.26 5.69 -15.47
N LEU A 258 79.51 5.35 -16.74
CA LEU A 258 80.25 4.14 -17.10
C LEU A 258 81.72 4.22 -16.67
N ALA A 259 82.28 3.09 -16.23
CA ALA A 259 83.70 2.91 -15.95
C ALA A 259 84.55 2.73 -17.23
N ALA A 260 84.33 3.61 -18.21
CA ALA A 260 84.95 3.58 -19.52
C ALA A 260 85.02 5.00 -20.11
N VAL A 261 85.93 5.23 -21.03
CA VAL A 261 86.06 6.52 -21.76
C VAL A 261 86.14 6.25 -23.27
N ARG A 262 85.79 7.21 -24.11
CA ARG A 262 86.11 7.11 -25.55
C ARG A 262 87.62 7.33 -25.71
N TYR A 263 88.34 6.34 -26.20
CA TYR A 263 89.80 6.28 -26.08
C TYR A 263 90.49 6.61 -27.39
N PHE A 264 91.40 7.57 -27.36
CA PHE A 264 92.13 8.04 -28.54
C PHE A 264 93.64 7.91 -28.33
N THR A 265 94.36 7.50 -29.37
CA THR A 265 95.84 7.37 -29.34
C THR A 265 96.47 8.13 -30.50
N THR A 266 97.57 8.83 -30.23
CA THR A 266 98.33 9.58 -31.26
C THR A 266 99.78 9.09 -31.26
N PRO A 267 100.33 8.57 -32.37
CA PRO A 267 101.70 8.05 -32.40
C PRO A 267 102.73 9.11 -31.96
N GLY A 268 103.46 8.82 -30.88
CA GLY A 268 104.46 9.72 -30.31
C GLY A 268 103.92 10.83 -29.41
N GLY A 269 102.61 10.89 -29.15
CA GLY A 269 101.99 11.86 -28.22
C GLY A 269 101.24 11.20 -27.06
N GLN A 270 100.60 12.01 -26.20
CA GLN A 270 99.72 11.53 -25.12
C GLN A 270 98.48 10.83 -25.71
N ASP A 271 97.99 9.79 -25.03
CA ASP A 271 96.64 9.30 -25.25
C ASP A 271 95.62 10.28 -24.66
N THR A 272 94.39 10.29 -25.19
CA THR A 272 93.32 11.17 -24.71
C THR A 272 91.99 10.44 -24.50
N ALA A 273 91.15 10.98 -23.61
CA ALA A 273 89.81 10.49 -23.28
C ALA A 273 88.72 11.46 -23.74
N GLY A 274 87.71 10.95 -24.43
CA GLY A 274 86.44 11.60 -24.74
C GLY A 274 85.28 11.00 -23.92
N PRO A 275 84.06 11.54 -24.04
CA PRO A 275 82.90 11.10 -23.26
C PRO A 275 82.44 9.70 -23.68
N ALA A 276 82.02 8.88 -22.72
CA ALA A 276 81.42 7.56 -22.95
C ALA A 276 79.94 7.47 -22.52
N GLY A 277 79.42 8.48 -21.81
CA GLY A 277 78.02 8.54 -21.38
C GLY A 277 77.66 7.59 -20.23
N ALA A 278 76.36 7.37 -20.06
CA ALA A 278 75.74 6.46 -19.11
C ALA A 278 74.72 5.56 -19.84
N SER A 279 74.54 4.32 -19.36
CA SER A 279 73.47 3.44 -19.84
C SER A 279 72.20 3.65 -19.00
N PRO A 280 70.99 3.78 -19.59
CA PRO A 280 69.77 3.86 -18.80
C PRO A 280 69.49 2.55 -18.05
N ILE A 281 68.79 2.67 -16.91
CA ILE A 281 68.12 1.55 -16.25
C ILE A 281 66.77 1.39 -16.95
N GLU A 282 66.61 0.28 -17.67
CA GLU A 282 65.33 -0.13 -18.24
C GLU A 282 64.54 -0.92 -17.19
N ILE A 283 63.26 -0.58 -17.03
CA ILE A 283 62.31 -1.25 -16.14
C ILE A 283 61.04 -1.59 -16.92
N GLU A 284 60.34 -2.63 -16.50
CA GLU A 284 59.06 -3.04 -17.08
C GLU A 284 58.08 -3.45 -15.96
N GLY A 285 56.81 -3.61 -16.32
CA GLY A 285 55.78 -4.14 -15.44
C GLY A 285 54.44 -4.24 -16.15
N ALA A 286 53.50 -4.96 -15.52
CA ALA A 286 52.12 -5.09 -15.95
C ALA A 286 51.21 -5.33 -14.74
N ASP A 287 49.90 -5.25 -14.93
CA ASP A 287 48.93 -5.73 -13.94
C ASP A 287 49.18 -7.22 -13.61
N GLU A 288 48.97 -7.61 -12.35
CA GLU A 288 49.12 -9.01 -11.91
C GLU A 288 48.06 -9.95 -12.54
N ARG A 289 46.94 -9.38 -12.99
CA ARG A 289 45.84 -10.05 -13.71
C ARG A 289 45.26 -9.09 -14.74
N PRO A 290 44.71 -9.59 -15.87
CA PRO A 290 43.85 -8.77 -16.72
C PRO A 290 42.69 -8.15 -15.92
N ARG A 291 42.29 -6.95 -16.32
CA ARG A 291 41.13 -6.23 -15.81
C ARG A 291 39.94 -6.59 -16.70
N ASP A 292 38.93 -7.22 -16.13
CA ASP A 292 37.68 -7.50 -16.85
C ASP A 292 36.83 -6.23 -16.83
N ILE A 293 36.58 -5.62 -18.00
CA ILE A 293 35.82 -4.37 -18.11
C ILE A 293 34.30 -4.60 -18.26
N GLU A 294 33.91 -5.86 -18.41
CA GLU A 294 32.52 -6.30 -18.52
C GLU A 294 31.87 -6.47 -17.15
N PHE A 295 30.57 -6.19 -17.08
CA PHE A 295 29.72 -6.46 -15.92
C PHE A 295 28.45 -7.20 -16.31
N ALA A 296 27.82 -7.88 -15.35
CA ALA A 296 26.59 -8.65 -15.55
C ALA A 296 25.51 -8.19 -14.56
N PRO A 297 24.69 -7.17 -14.91
CA PRO A 297 23.67 -6.64 -14.03
C PRO A 297 22.45 -7.59 -13.91
N THR A 298 22.04 -7.87 -12.67
CA THR A 298 20.86 -8.67 -12.32
C THR A 298 19.91 -7.85 -11.45
N ILE A 299 18.63 -8.22 -11.43
CA ILE A 299 17.62 -7.66 -10.53
C ILE A 299 17.22 -8.70 -9.48
N THR A 300 16.74 -8.23 -8.33
CA THR A 300 15.88 -8.94 -7.38
C THR A 300 14.68 -8.07 -7.06
N THR A 301 13.49 -8.67 -7.00
CA THR A 301 12.18 -8.01 -6.85
C THR A 301 11.51 -8.31 -5.52
N GLN A 302 10.59 -7.43 -5.12
CA GLN A 302 9.69 -7.62 -3.99
C GLN A 302 8.44 -6.75 -4.20
N VAL A 303 7.30 -7.36 -4.47
CA VAL A 303 6.01 -6.68 -4.54
C VAL A 303 5.74 -5.95 -3.23
N ALA A 304 5.21 -4.73 -3.32
CA ALA A 304 5.00 -3.89 -2.14
C ALA A 304 3.93 -4.47 -1.20
N GLU A 305 2.90 -5.11 -1.76
CA GLU A 305 1.80 -5.77 -1.04
C GLU A 305 1.49 -7.10 -1.76
N ARG A 306 1.31 -8.19 -1.01
CA ARG A 306 1.09 -9.53 -1.60
C ARG A 306 -0.36 -9.75 -2.03
N TYR A 307 -1.30 -9.02 -1.42
CA TYR A 307 -2.73 -9.08 -1.69
C TYR A 307 -3.27 -7.67 -1.92
N VAL A 308 -3.97 -7.45 -3.03
CA VAL A 308 -4.48 -6.13 -3.43
C VAL A 308 -5.94 -6.26 -3.82
N ALA A 309 -6.85 -5.61 -3.08
CA ALA A 309 -8.28 -5.61 -3.38
C ALA A 309 -8.60 -4.74 -4.62
N ASP A 310 -8.03 -3.54 -4.66
CA ASP A 310 -8.07 -2.63 -5.80
C ASP A 310 -6.77 -1.80 -5.88
N GLY A 311 -6.34 -1.47 -7.10
CA GLY A 311 -5.11 -0.70 -7.31
C GLY A 311 -4.33 -1.10 -8.55
N VAL A 312 -3.05 -0.72 -8.57
CA VAL A 312 -2.08 -1.00 -9.63
C VAL A 312 -1.00 -1.96 -9.13
N PHE A 313 -0.27 -2.59 -10.03
CA PHE A 313 0.89 -3.42 -9.64
C PHE A 313 2.05 -2.54 -9.14
N VAL A 314 2.64 -2.88 -7.99
CA VAL A 314 3.78 -2.15 -7.40
C VAL A 314 4.88 -3.12 -6.98
N ASP A 315 6.12 -2.83 -7.40
CA ASP A 315 7.29 -3.67 -7.19
C ASP A 315 8.49 -2.85 -6.69
N GLU A 316 9.25 -3.38 -5.74
CA GLU A 316 10.46 -2.79 -5.18
C GLU A 316 11.69 -3.49 -5.78
N VAL A 317 12.25 -2.87 -6.82
CA VAL A 317 13.25 -3.45 -7.72
C VAL A 317 14.66 -3.06 -7.27
N THR A 318 15.52 -4.04 -6.98
CA THR A 318 16.91 -3.80 -6.57
C THR A 318 17.88 -4.41 -7.58
N PHE A 319 18.84 -3.61 -8.06
CA PHE A 319 19.89 -4.08 -8.99
C PHE A 319 21.14 -4.54 -8.25
N SER A 320 21.88 -5.48 -8.83
CA SER A 320 23.23 -5.86 -8.39
C SER A 320 24.04 -6.42 -9.57
N THR A 321 25.29 -6.84 -9.35
CA THR A 321 26.14 -7.47 -10.37
C THR A 321 26.46 -8.92 -10.01
N VAL A 322 26.27 -9.84 -10.96
CA VAL A 322 26.70 -11.24 -10.82
C VAL A 322 28.23 -11.36 -10.96
N THR A 323 28.79 -10.60 -11.90
CA THR A 323 30.23 -10.48 -12.17
C THR A 323 30.56 -9.06 -12.61
N GLY A 324 31.82 -8.66 -12.47
CA GLY A 324 32.30 -7.32 -12.79
C GLY A 324 31.94 -6.27 -11.73
N ILE A 325 32.33 -5.02 -11.99
CA ILE A 325 32.02 -3.85 -11.16
C ILE A 325 31.03 -2.98 -11.96
N TRP A 326 30.04 -2.39 -11.29
CA TRP A 326 29.09 -1.51 -11.97
C TRP A 326 29.82 -0.31 -12.57
N PRO A 327 29.76 -0.08 -13.89
CA PRO A 327 30.59 0.91 -14.55
C PRO A 327 30.16 2.33 -14.20
N ARG A 328 31.14 3.23 -14.16
CA ARG A 328 30.95 4.67 -13.93
C ARG A 328 31.26 5.50 -15.17
N ASP A 329 30.73 6.72 -15.20
CA ASP A 329 31.16 7.76 -16.13
C ASP A 329 32.40 8.53 -15.62
N ASP A 330 32.85 9.52 -16.39
CA ASP A 330 34.03 10.32 -16.07
C ASP A 330 33.86 11.24 -14.85
N ASP A 331 32.62 11.55 -14.46
CA ASP A 331 32.28 12.32 -13.26
C ASP A 331 32.12 11.41 -12.02
N GLY A 332 32.20 10.08 -12.20
CA GLY A 332 32.10 9.06 -11.15
C GLY A 332 30.67 8.62 -10.82
N ALA A 333 29.66 9.09 -11.55
CA ALA A 333 28.29 8.60 -11.42
C ALA A 333 28.16 7.20 -12.05
N TYR A 334 27.23 6.39 -11.57
CA TYR A 334 26.96 5.08 -12.16
C TYR A 334 26.35 5.24 -13.54
N LEU A 335 26.79 4.43 -14.52
CA LEU A 335 26.12 4.37 -15.81
C LEU A 335 24.69 3.81 -15.64
N PRO A 336 23.64 4.48 -16.16
CA PRO A 336 22.27 4.01 -16.03
C PRO A 336 21.98 2.73 -16.81
N VAL A 337 21.52 1.69 -16.10
CA VAL A 337 20.98 0.47 -16.71
C VAL A 337 19.47 0.58 -16.83
N SER A 338 18.95 0.26 -18.01
CA SER A 338 17.52 0.18 -18.29
C SER A 338 17.03 -1.27 -18.20
N ALA A 339 15.86 -1.46 -17.60
CA ALA A 339 15.18 -2.74 -17.47
C ALA A 339 13.69 -2.60 -17.82
N SER A 340 13.07 -3.69 -18.23
CA SER A 340 11.63 -3.77 -18.48
C SER A 340 11.06 -5.04 -17.84
N ALA A 341 9.80 -5.02 -17.46
CA ALA A 341 9.08 -6.22 -17.05
C ALA A 341 7.82 -6.42 -17.86
N ASP A 342 7.52 -7.68 -18.16
CA ASP A 342 6.21 -8.10 -18.63
C ASP A 342 5.39 -8.56 -17.42
N LEU A 343 4.18 -8.02 -17.26
CA LEU A 343 3.24 -8.44 -16.24
C LEU A 343 2.29 -9.50 -16.83
N TYR A 344 2.19 -10.66 -16.20
CA TYR A 344 1.32 -11.76 -16.62
C TYR A 344 0.25 -12.05 -15.58
N ARG A 345 -0.97 -12.42 -16.02
CA ARG A 345 -2.05 -12.88 -15.13
C ARG A 345 -2.28 -14.38 -15.25
N SER A 346 -2.40 -15.09 -14.14
CA SER A 346 -2.83 -16.50 -14.05
C SER A 346 -4.01 -16.68 -13.07
N ASP A 347 -4.81 -17.72 -13.29
CA ASP A 347 -5.96 -18.06 -12.41
C ASP A 347 -5.54 -18.90 -11.18
N ALA A 348 -4.35 -19.50 -11.22
CA ALA A 348 -3.78 -20.34 -10.16
C ALA A 348 -2.34 -19.90 -9.84
N GLU A 349 -1.88 -20.16 -8.61
CA GLU A 349 -0.60 -19.67 -8.12
C GLU A 349 0.58 -20.38 -8.82
N PRO A 350 1.41 -19.65 -9.60
CA PRO A 350 2.47 -20.25 -10.39
C PRO A 350 3.61 -20.81 -9.53
N ASN A 351 4.37 -21.75 -10.07
CA ASN A 351 5.64 -22.21 -9.50
C ASN A 351 6.81 -21.43 -10.09
N PRO A 352 7.91 -21.23 -9.34
CA PRO A 352 9.20 -20.89 -9.92
C PRO A 352 9.54 -21.87 -11.06
N GLY A 353 9.74 -21.33 -12.26
CA GLY A 353 10.12 -22.08 -13.46
C GLY A 353 8.95 -22.57 -14.31
N ASP A 354 7.70 -22.27 -13.95
CA ASP A 354 6.56 -22.47 -14.85
C ASP A 354 6.67 -21.57 -16.10
N PRO A 355 6.10 -21.97 -17.25
CA PRO A 355 6.04 -21.10 -18.42
C PRO A 355 5.06 -19.95 -18.19
N ALA A 356 5.47 -18.72 -18.54
CA ALA A 356 4.60 -17.55 -18.46
C ALA A 356 3.30 -17.73 -19.29
N PRO A 357 2.13 -17.34 -18.76
CA PRO A 357 0.84 -17.61 -19.38
C PRO A 357 0.51 -16.58 -20.48
N GLY A 358 0.46 -17.04 -21.72
CA GLY A 358 -0.07 -16.25 -22.85
C GLY A 358 0.73 -14.97 -23.15
N ASP A 359 0.01 -13.92 -23.56
CA ASP A 359 0.55 -12.58 -23.78
C ASP A 359 0.51 -11.77 -22.47
N PRO A 360 1.46 -10.85 -22.22
CA PRO A 360 1.44 -10.01 -21.03
C PRO A 360 0.25 -9.06 -21.01
N VAL A 361 -0.28 -8.79 -19.81
CA VAL A 361 -1.42 -7.90 -19.57
C VAL A 361 -1.01 -6.44 -19.41
N ALA A 362 0.24 -6.18 -19.01
CA ALA A 362 0.84 -4.85 -18.93
C ALA A 362 2.38 -4.95 -19.02
N THR A 363 3.05 -3.81 -19.13
CA THR A 363 4.53 -3.72 -19.13
C THR A 363 5.01 -2.64 -18.18
N LEU A 364 6.09 -2.92 -17.44
CA LEU A 364 6.79 -1.96 -16.58
C LEU A 364 8.13 -1.60 -17.20
N ALA A 365 8.65 -0.42 -16.85
CA ALA A 365 9.97 0.04 -17.28
C ALA A 365 10.66 0.81 -16.15
N LEU A 366 11.98 0.65 -16.05
CA LEU A 366 12.83 1.30 -15.05
C LEU A 366 14.20 1.61 -15.66
N THR A 367 14.79 2.72 -15.24
CA THR A 367 16.20 3.04 -15.52
C THR A 367 16.84 3.52 -14.22
N THR A 368 18.00 2.96 -13.86
CA THR A 368 18.67 3.28 -12.59
C THR A 368 19.15 4.74 -12.55
N ASP A 369 18.82 5.47 -11.48
CA ASP A 369 19.36 6.80 -11.20
C ASP A 369 20.91 6.79 -11.13
N PRO A 370 21.63 7.69 -11.84
CA PRO A 370 23.11 7.71 -11.87
C PRO A 370 23.78 7.90 -10.51
N SER A 371 23.12 8.53 -9.54
CA SER A 371 23.69 8.82 -8.22
C SER A 371 23.62 7.63 -7.26
N GLY A 372 22.61 6.75 -7.43
CA GLY A 372 22.39 5.58 -6.60
C GLY A 372 22.78 4.25 -7.27
N GLY A 373 22.54 4.10 -8.57
CA GLY A 373 22.82 2.88 -9.33
C GLY A 373 22.33 1.61 -8.61
N PRO A 374 23.19 0.60 -8.40
CA PRO A 374 22.80 -0.64 -7.72
C PRO A 374 22.69 -0.52 -6.19
N THR A 375 22.96 0.66 -5.58
CA THR A 375 22.95 0.79 -4.11
C THR A 375 21.62 1.28 -3.53
N ILE A 376 20.59 1.43 -4.36
CA ILE A 376 19.24 1.82 -3.94
C ILE A 376 18.19 0.87 -4.52
N THR A 377 17.06 0.74 -3.81
CA THR A 377 15.86 0.05 -4.27
C THR A 377 14.93 1.04 -4.96
N TYR A 378 14.34 0.63 -6.08
CA TYR A 378 13.47 1.44 -6.93
C TYR A 378 12.04 0.93 -6.87
N ARG A 379 11.14 1.75 -6.32
CA ARG A 379 9.70 1.50 -6.39
C ARG A 379 9.19 1.77 -7.81
N VAL A 380 8.62 0.76 -8.44
CA VAL A 380 8.00 0.83 -9.77
C VAL A 380 6.50 0.60 -9.64
N GLU A 381 5.71 1.50 -10.23
CA GLU A 381 4.25 1.49 -10.18
C GLU A 381 3.69 1.38 -11.61
N GLY A 382 2.79 0.42 -11.84
CA GLY A 382 2.12 0.24 -13.12
C GLY A 382 1.05 1.31 -13.38
N SER A 383 0.76 1.58 -14.65
CA SER A 383 -0.28 2.55 -15.05
C SER A 383 -1.71 1.99 -15.01
N ASP A 384 -1.85 0.67 -15.11
CA ASP A 384 -3.13 0.00 -15.33
C ASP A 384 -3.65 -0.68 -14.05
N LEU A 385 -4.94 -0.53 -13.79
CA LEU A 385 -5.60 -1.12 -12.63
C LEU A 385 -5.76 -2.64 -12.77
N LEU A 386 -5.48 -3.36 -11.70
CA LEU A 386 -5.66 -4.81 -11.58
C LEU A 386 -7.15 -5.13 -11.36
N THR A 387 -7.91 -5.08 -12.45
CA THR A 387 -9.39 -5.11 -12.43
C THR A 387 -10.01 -6.51 -12.45
N ALA A 388 -9.22 -7.57 -12.55
CA ALA A 388 -9.70 -8.95 -12.58
C ALA A 388 -9.01 -9.76 -11.47
N PRO A 389 -9.76 -10.54 -10.66
CA PRO A 389 -9.15 -11.45 -9.69
C PRO A 389 -8.13 -12.37 -10.37
N GLY A 390 -7.01 -12.67 -9.72
CA GLY A 390 -5.95 -13.52 -10.27
C GLY A 390 -4.59 -13.28 -9.64
N PHE A 391 -3.62 -14.13 -9.96
CA PHE A 391 -2.22 -13.90 -9.64
C PHE A 391 -1.56 -13.09 -10.75
N TYR A 392 -0.91 -12.00 -10.39
CA TYR A 392 -0.22 -11.09 -11.28
C TYR A 392 1.28 -11.17 -10.98
N THR A 393 2.07 -11.62 -11.96
CA THR A 393 3.51 -11.87 -11.80
C THR A 393 4.28 -11.02 -12.80
N ALA A 394 5.13 -10.11 -12.31
CA ALA A 394 6.09 -9.41 -13.16
C ALA A 394 7.27 -10.33 -13.48
N VAL A 395 7.88 -10.15 -14.66
CA VAL A 395 9.12 -10.83 -15.06
C VAL A 395 10.08 -9.80 -15.62
N TRP A 396 11.05 -9.36 -14.80
CA TRP A 396 12.03 -8.35 -15.21
C TRP A 396 13.08 -8.90 -16.17
N ARG A 397 13.58 -8.00 -17.03
CA ARG A 397 14.62 -8.27 -18.02
C ARG A 397 15.56 -7.09 -18.21
N ILE A 398 16.82 -7.41 -18.47
CA ILE A 398 17.86 -6.47 -18.91
C ILE A 398 18.45 -7.04 -20.19
N ARG A 399 18.42 -6.29 -21.30
CA ARG A 399 19.03 -6.69 -22.58
C ARG A 399 20.06 -5.67 -23.04
N ALA A 400 21.14 -6.11 -23.68
CA ALA A 400 22.17 -5.26 -24.27
C ALA A 400 21.60 -4.28 -25.32
N GLU A 401 20.64 -4.73 -26.13
CA GLU A 401 19.97 -3.91 -27.16
C GLU A 401 19.18 -2.72 -26.58
N ASP A 402 18.66 -2.87 -25.35
CA ASP A 402 17.87 -1.85 -24.64
C ASP A 402 18.75 -0.79 -23.94
N GLN A 403 20.08 -0.96 -23.92
CA GLN A 403 21.01 -0.08 -23.19
C GLN A 403 21.56 1.08 -24.05
N SER A 404 22.05 2.12 -23.37
CA SER A 404 22.89 3.16 -23.99
C SER A 404 24.25 2.61 -24.45
N ASP A 405 24.87 3.25 -25.45
CA ASP A 405 26.15 2.79 -26.01
C ASP A 405 27.26 2.61 -24.94
N PRO A 406 27.49 3.55 -24.00
CA PRO A 406 28.51 3.40 -22.96
C PRO A 406 28.28 2.24 -22.00
N VAL A 407 27.03 1.78 -21.84
CA VAL A 407 26.69 0.59 -21.04
C VAL A 407 26.85 -0.67 -21.89
N ARG A 408 26.42 -0.64 -23.15
CA ARG A 408 26.50 -1.78 -24.07
C ARG A 408 27.94 -2.21 -24.33
N GLU A 409 28.87 -1.26 -24.39
CA GLU A 409 30.33 -1.51 -24.46
C GLU A 409 30.91 -2.20 -23.20
N ARG A 410 30.14 -2.32 -22.11
CA ARG A 410 30.52 -3.04 -20.87
C ARG A 410 29.70 -4.30 -20.65
N LEU A 411 28.81 -4.67 -21.57
CA LEU A 411 28.06 -5.91 -21.54
C LEU A 411 28.62 -6.87 -22.58
N ALA A 412 28.37 -8.17 -22.40
CA ALA A 412 28.55 -9.13 -23.49
C ALA A 412 27.61 -8.79 -24.66
N GLU A 413 28.04 -9.05 -25.90
CA GLU A 413 27.34 -8.64 -27.14
C GLU A 413 25.84 -9.01 -27.14
N ASP A 414 25.52 -10.26 -26.78
CA ASP A 414 24.15 -10.80 -26.67
C ASP A 414 23.65 -10.85 -25.20
N TYR A 415 24.07 -9.93 -24.32
CA TYR A 415 23.69 -9.99 -22.90
C TYR A 415 22.18 -9.88 -22.72
N VAL A 416 21.59 -10.94 -22.16
CA VAL A 416 20.19 -10.96 -21.69
C VAL A 416 20.17 -11.59 -20.31
N TRP A 417 19.73 -10.81 -19.33
CA TRP A 417 19.25 -11.32 -18.04
C TRP A 417 17.73 -11.26 -18.01
N GLN A 418 17.10 -12.30 -17.46
CA GLN A 418 15.65 -12.37 -17.26
C GLN A 418 15.37 -13.13 -15.96
N GLU A 419 14.37 -12.65 -15.23
CA GLU A 419 13.84 -13.26 -14.02
C GLU A 419 13.06 -14.57 -14.29
N GLU A 420 13.04 -15.46 -13.30
CA GLU A 420 12.29 -16.72 -13.39
C GLU A 420 10.81 -16.48 -13.10
N TYR A 421 9.91 -16.83 -14.03
CA TYR A 421 8.47 -16.70 -13.81
C TYR A 421 8.01 -17.57 -12.62
N GLY A 422 7.03 -17.07 -11.86
CA GLY A 422 6.35 -17.78 -10.77
C GLY A 422 7.02 -17.76 -9.39
N VAL A 423 8.09 -16.97 -9.20
CA VAL A 423 8.61 -16.64 -7.85
C VAL A 423 7.58 -15.83 -7.05
N ARG A 424 7.39 -16.12 -5.75
CA ARG A 424 6.36 -15.46 -4.89
C ARG A 424 6.66 -13.97 -4.64
N SER A 425 7.93 -13.54 -4.60
CA SER A 425 8.30 -12.15 -4.34
C SER A 425 7.93 -11.17 -5.46
N GLN A 426 7.78 -11.63 -6.70
CA GLN A 426 7.35 -10.84 -7.88
C GLN A 426 5.84 -10.99 -8.17
N THR A 427 5.06 -11.62 -7.27
CA THR A 427 3.67 -12.04 -7.53
C THR A 427 2.69 -11.40 -6.54
N VAL A 428 1.76 -10.60 -7.05
CA VAL A 428 0.58 -10.07 -6.35
C VAL A 428 -0.61 -10.99 -6.59
N MET A 429 -1.58 -11.03 -5.67
CA MET A 429 -2.90 -11.65 -5.89
C MET A 429 -4.00 -10.61 -5.71
N VAL A 430 -4.91 -10.54 -6.67
CA VAL A 430 -6.21 -9.88 -6.51
C VAL A 430 -7.21 -10.96 -6.09
N PRO A 431 -7.74 -10.94 -4.85
CA PRO A 431 -8.67 -11.95 -4.35
C PRO A 431 -10.07 -11.81 -4.95
N ALA A 432 -10.90 -12.82 -4.76
CA ALA A 432 -12.32 -12.79 -5.04
C ALA A 432 -13.10 -13.41 -3.88
N VAL A 433 -13.24 -12.64 -2.80
CA VAL A 433 -14.02 -13.01 -1.61
C VAL A 433 -15.16 -12.00 -1.45
N SER A 434 -16.34 -12.50 -1.07
CA SER A 434 -17.57 -11.74 -0.82
C SER A 434 -18.52 -12.63 -0.03
N SER A 435 -19.46 -12.07 0.74
CA SER A 435 -20.51 -12.89 1.38
C SER A 435 -21.94 -12.49 0.98
N LEU A 436 -22.92 -13.25 1.47
CA LEU A 436 -24.35 -12.96 1.35
C LEU A 436 -25.05 -13.36 2.65
N ALA A 437 -25.51 -12.36 3.38
CA ALA A 437 -26.21 -12.50 4.64
C ALA A 437 -27.71 -12.79 4.45
N GLU A 438 -28.30 -13.45 5.43
CA GLU A 438 -29.73 -13.56 5.61
C GLU A 438 -30.34 -12.17 5.93
N SER A 439 -31.21 -11.67 5.03
CA SER A 439 -31.69 -10.29 5.06
C SER A 439 -32.86 -10.04 6.02
N ASP A 440 -33.81 -10.98 6.10
CA ASP A 440 -35.01 -10.90 6.94
C ASP A 440 -34.80 -11.75 8.19
N LEU A 441 -34.64 -11.12 9.36
CA LEU A 441 -34.25 -11.79 10.60
C LEU A 441 -35.40 -11.86 11.63
N THR A 442 -35.53 -13.01 12.31
CA THR A 442 -36.45 -13.19 13.44
C THR A 442 -35.71 -13.17 14.77
N VAL A 443 -36.14 -12.34 15.72
CA VAL A 443 -35.58 -12.32 17.09
C VAL A 443 -35.75 -13.70 17.75
N GLY A 444 -34.66 -14.27 18.25
CA GLY A 444 -34.62 -15.61 18.84
C GLY A 444 -34.30 -16.76 17.88
N GLU A 445 -34.33 -16.55 16.57
CA GLU A 445 -33.84 -17.51 15.58
C GLU A 445 -32.34 -17.26 15.28
N THR A 446 -31.61 -18.28 14.82
CA THR A 446 -30.23 -18.11 14.35
C THR A 446 -30.19 -17.35 13.03
N MET A 447 -29.15 -16.56 12.79
CA MET A 447 -28.89 -15.89 11.52
C MET A 447 -27.70 -16.52 10.78
N SER A 448 -27.73 -16.47 9.44
CA SER A 448 -26.73 -17.10 8.57
C SER A 448 -26.09 -16.15 7.53
N ASP A 449 -24.90 -16.54 7.07
CA ASP A 449 -24.09 -15.83 6.07
C ASP A 449 -23.31 -16.84 5.22
N ASP A 450 -23.48 -16.75 3.89
CA ASP A 450 -22.75 -17.58 2.93
C ASP A 450 -21.52 -16.80 2.41
N VAL A 451 -20.32 -17.17 2.84
CA VAL A 451 -19.08 -16.58 2.32
C VAL A 451 -18.62 -17.33 1.08
N PHE A 452 -18.48 -16.61 -0.03
CA PHE A 452 -18.02 -17.13 -1.31
C PHE A 452 -16.53 -16.83 -1.49
N VAL A 453 -15.74 -17.88 -1.70
CA VAL A 453 -14.34 -17.79 -2.13
C VAL A 453 -14.27 -18.25 -3.58
N ALA A 454 -14.12 -17.31 -4.51
CA ALA A 454 -13.88 -17.61 -5.92
C ALA A 454 -12.36 -17.70 -6.21
N ALA A 455 -11.99 -18.19 -7.39
CA ALA A 455 -10.60 -18.16 -7.83
C ALA A 455 -10.13 -16.71 -8.02
N PRO A 456 -8.89 -16.35 -7.64
CA PRO A 456 -7.80 -17.22 -7.15
C PRO A 456 -7.92 -17.64 -5.68
N VAL A 457 -7.27 -18.75 -5.33
CA VAL A 457 -6.99 -19.18 -3.94
C VAL A 457 -5.49 -19.50 -3.87
N PRO A 458 -4.74 -19.06 -2.82
CA PRO A 458 -3.34 -19.43 -2.64
C PRO A 458 -3.17 -20.94 -2.49
N ARG A 459 -1.99 -21.45 -2.81
CA ARG A 459 -1.72 -22.90 -2.78
C ARG A 459 -1.91 -23.53 -1.40
N ASP A 460 -1.51 -22.81 -0.36
CA ASP A 460 -1.61 -23.24 1.03
C ASP A 460 -2.98 -22.88 1.64
N GLY A 461 -3.94 -22.43 0.82
CA GLY A 461 -5.32 -22.11 1.18
C GLY A 461 -5.51 -20.73 1.80
N LEU A 462 -6.75 -20.48 2.21
CA LEU A 462 -7.16 -19.34 3.05
C LEU A 462 -7.76 -19.86 4.36
N SER A 463 -7.69 -19.07 5.41
CA SER A 463 -8.53 -19.22 6.60
C SER A 463 -9.57 -18.10 6.59
N VAL A 464 -10.84 -18.47 6.53
CA VAL A 464 -11.99 -17.58 6.37
C VAL A 464 -12.82 -17.59 7.65
N SER A 465 -13.20 -16.42 8.13
CA SER A 465 -14.09 -16.23 9.30
C SER A 465 -15.07 -15.10 9.02
N THR A 466 -16.19 -15.06 9.72
CA THR A 466 -17.13 -13.93 9.65
C THR A 466 -17.53 -13.45 11.05
N ALA A 467 -17.92 -12.20 11.16
CA ALA A 467 -18.35 -11.57 12.40
C ALA A 467 -19.63 -10.74 12.19
N VAL A 468 -20.50 -10.73 13.21
CA VAL A 468 -21.76 -10.00 13.22
C VAL A 468 -21.65 -8.81 14.17
N TYR A 469 -22.03 -7.63 13.67
CA TYR A 469 -22.03 -6.37 14.41
C TYR A 469 -23.43 -5.76 14.43
N ARG A 470 -23.84 -5.17 15.55
CA ARG A 470 -25.15 -4.49 15.66
C ARG A 470 -25.04 -3.04 15.21
N ALA A 471 -25.97 -2.59 14.38
CA ALA A 471 -26.11 -1.19 13.99
C ALA A 471 -26.33 -0.28 15.20
N VAL A 472 -25.76 0.93 15.15
CA VAL A 472 -25.89 1.96 16.19
C VAL A 472 -26.57 3.20 15.60
N ASP A 473 -27.65 3.66 16.24
CA ASP A 473 -28.42 4.81 15.78
C ASP A 473 -27.56 6.07 15.62
N GLY A 474 -27.61 6.67 14.43
CA GLY A 474 -26.85 7.87 14.10
C GLY A 474 -25.35 7.64 13.79
N VAL A 475 -24.86 6.40 13.83
CA VAL A 475 -23.53 6.02 13.35
C VAL A 475 -23.62 5.52 11.91
N ALA A 476 -22.70 5.94 11.04
CA ALA A 476 -22.67 5.45 9.67
C ALA A 476 -22.17 3.99 9.64
N ALA A 477 -22.70 3.18 8.72
CA ALA A 477 -22.50 1.73 8.73
C ALA A 477 -21.02 1.34 8.65
N GLU A 478 -20.22 2.05 7.85
CA GLU A 478 -18.79 1.84 7.70
C GLU A 478 -17.96 2.07 8.98
N HIS A 479 -18.54 2.72 9.99
CA HIS A 479 -17.94 2.94 11.31
C HIS A 479 -18.54 2.04 12.41
N THR A 480 -19.45 1.14 12.06
CA THR A 480 -20.18 0.29 13.03
C THR A 480 -19.40 -0.96 13.41
N CYS A 481 -18.71 -1.61 12.47
CA CYS A 481 -18.01 -2.88 12.73
C CYS A 481 -16.75 -2.67 13.56
N THR A 482 -16.94 -2.63 14.88
CA THR A 482 -15.92 -2.41 15.91
C THR A 482 -16.13 -3.40 17.05
N GLU A 483 -15.10 -3.65 17.87
CA GLU A 483 -15.17 -4.56 19.01
C GLU A 483 -16.29 -4.21 20.02
N GLU A 484 -16.66 -2.92 20.14
CA GLU A 484 -17.75 -2.46 21.01
C GLU A 484 -19.14 -2.90 20.53
N ASN A 485 -19.33 -3.05 19.21
CA ASN A 485 -20.61 -3.43 18.59
C ASN A 485 -20.68 -4.91 18.18
N LEU A 486 -19.63 -5.69 18.47
CA LEU A 486 -19.52 -7.10 18.12
C LEU A 486 -20.57 -7.94 18.87
N VAL A 487 -21.42 -8.61 18.11
CA VAL A 487 -22.45 -9.55 18.63
C VAL A 487 -21.88 -10.97 18.70
N TRP A 488 -21.16 -11.38 17.66
CA TRP A 488 -20.57 -12.71 17.52
C TRP A 488 -19.45 -12.72 16.49
N ALA A 489 -18.48 -13.63 16.63
CA ALA A 489 -17.48 -13.95 15.62
C ALA A 489 -17.32 -15.46 15.50
N SER A 490 -17.07 -15.96 14.29
CA SER A 490 -16.83 -17.38 14.03
C SER A 490 -15.41 -17.81 14.42
N ASP A 491 -15.23 -19.11 14.65
CA ASP A 491 -13.91 -19.73 14.45
C ASP A 491 -13.58 -19.71 12.93
N PRO A 492 -12.29 -19.64 12.53
CA PRO A 492 -11.92 -19.71 11.11
C PRO A 492 -12.11 -21.11 10.50
N GLU A 493 -12.67 -21.18 9.29
CA GLU A 493 -12.68 -22.36 8.43
C GLU A 493 -11.57 -22.30 7.38
N HIS A 494 -10.95 -23.44 7.06
CA HIS A 494 -9.84 -23.51 6.11
C HIS A 494 -10.31 -23.93 4.71
N VAL A 495 -10.05 -23.08 3.72
CA VAL A 495 -10.52 -23.21 2.33
C VAL A 495 -9.32 -23.45 1.40
N LEU A 496 -9.30 -24.61 0.74
CA LEU A 496 -8.23 -25.02 -0.19
C LEU A 496 -8.61 -24.91 -1.67
N GLU A 497 -9.91 -24.86 -1.98
CA GLU A 497 -10.46 -24.77 -3.33
C GLU A 497 -11.60 -23.75 -3.34
N PRO A 498 -11.89 -23.07 -4.47
CA PRO A 498 -13.04 -22.17 -4.58
C PRO A 498 -14.37 -22.84 -4.20
N GLY A 499 -15.20 -22.14 -3.41
CA GLY A 499 -16.43 -22.69 -2.86
C GLY A 499 -17.23 -21.69 -2.02
N THR A 500 -18.22 -22.21 -1.29
CA THR A 500 -19.07 -21.45 -0.36
C THR A 500 -18.97 -22.09 1.02
N SER A 501 -18.75 -21.27 2.04
CA SER A 501 -18.80 -21.64 3.46
C SER A 501 -19.98 -20.93 4.12
N THR A 502 -20.95 -21.70 4.63
CA THR A 502 -22.09 -21.17 5.38
C THR A 502 -21.71 -21.04 6.85
N PHE A 503 -21.70 -19.82 7.36
CA PHE A 503 -21.54 -19.52 8.78
C PHE A 503 -22.92 -19.30 9.41
N THR A 504 -23.08 -19.76 10.67
CA THR A 504 -24.32 -19.59 11.43
C THR A 504 -23.99 -18.98 12.77
N ALA A 505 -24.47 -17.76 13.00
CA ALA A 505 -24.32 -17.08 14.27
C ALA A 505 -25.35 -17.62 15.29
N PRO A 506 -25.17 -17.31 16.59
CA PRO A 506 -26.19 -17.50 17.61
C PRO A 506 -27.48 -16.73 17.29
N VAL A 507 -28.47 -16.90 18.18
CA VAL A 507 -29.79 -16.28 18.00
C VAL A 507 -29.72 -14.75 17.91
N VAL A 508 -30.55 -14.17 17.04
CA VAL A 508 -30.76 -12.73 16.91
C VAL A 508 -31.24 -12.19 18.27
N PRO A 509 -30.46 -11.33 18.96
CA PRO A 509 -30.70 -11.03 20.36
C PRO A 509 -31.76 -9.95 20.59
N ASP A 510 -32.03 -9.10 19.60
CA ASP A 510 -32.97 -7.98 19.70
C ASP A 510 -33.42 -7.56 18.28
N PHE A 511 -34.42 -6.69 18.21
CA PHE A 511 -34.76 -5.99 16.96
C PHE A 511 -33.66 -5.00 16.56
N GLY A 512 -33.56 -4.71 15.27
CA GLY A 512 -32.58 -3.80 14.68
C GLY A 512 -31.85 -4.40 13.48
N THR A 513 -30.84 -3.68 13.00
CA THR A 513 -30.02 -4.06 11.85
C THR A 513 -28.68 -4.66 12.31
N TYR A 514 -28.22 -5.67 11.59
CA TYR A 514 -27.01 -6.44 11.84
C TYR A 514 -26.17 -6.48 10.57
N TYR A 515 -24.88 -6.15 10.70
CA TYR A 515 -23.91 -6.20 9.61
C TYR A 515 -23.00 -7.40 9.80
N TRP A 516 -22.86 -8.20 8.75
CA TRP A 516 -21.82 -9.21 8.66
C TRP A 516 -20.54 -8.58 8.14
N GLN A 517 -19.41 -9.20 8.44
CA GLN A 517 -18.10 -8.85 7.91
C GLN A 517 -17.23 -10.09 7.88
N GLU A 518 -16.96 -10.58 6.68
CA GLU A 518 -16.04 -11.67 6.42
C GLU A 518 -14.58 -11.19 6.43
N THR A 519 -13.68 -12.09 6.79
CA THR A 519 -12.24 -11.88 6.82
C THR A 519 -11.58 -13.13 6.25
N ALA A 520 -10.64 -12.96 5.32
CA ALA A 520 -9.79 -14.03 4.83
C ALA A 520 -8.32 -13.69 5.11
N VAL A 521 -7.59 -14.64 5.68
CA VAL A 521 -6.13 -14.58 5.87
C VAL A 521 -5.47 -15.77 5.17
N ASP A 522 -4.19 -15.65 4.83
CA ASP A 522 -3.41 -16.75 4.27
C ASP A 522 -2.88 -17.72 5.35
N ALA A 523 -2.06 -18.68 4.95
CA ALA A 523 -1.45 -19.66 5.86
C ALA A 523 -0.41 -19.05 6.83
N GLU A 524 0.15 -17.88 6.52
CA GLU A 524 1.04 -17.10 7.37
C GLU A 524 0.28 -16.16 8.32
N GLY A 525 -1.01 -15.92 8.06
CA GLY A 525 -1.87 -14.98 8.80
C GLY A 525 -1.85 -13.56 8.23
N GLU A 526 -1.35 -13.35 7.01
CA GLU A 526 -1.43 -12.08 6.30
C GLU A 526 -2.89 -11.84 5.83
N LEU A 527 -3.35 -10.59 5.92
CA LEU A 527 -4.71 -10.23 5.51
C LEU A 527 -4.84 -10.29 3.98
N VAL A 528 -5.73 -11.16 3.50
CA VAL A 528 -6.05 -11.31 2.08
C VAL A 528 -7.28 -10.49 1.71
N HIS A 529 -8.31 -10.51 2.56
CA HIS A 529 -9.57 -9.80 2.33
C HIS A 529 -10.24 -9.43 3.65
N LEU A 530 -10.93 -8.29 3.65
CA LEU A 530 -11.81 -7.83 4.73
C LEU A 530 -13.07 -7.21 4.12
N GLY A 531 -14.23 -7.75 4.45
CA GLY A 531 -15.55 -7.24 4.04
C GLY A 531 -15.76 -5.79 4.44
N ARG A 532 -16.62 -5.07 3.72
CA ARG A 532 -16.93 -3.67 4.05
C ARG A 532 -18.24 -3.60 4.82
N CYS A 533 -18.12 -3.32 6.12
CA CYS A 533 -19.26 -3.10 7.02
C CYS A 533 -20.38 -2.26 6.37
N GLY A 534 -21.60 -2.79 6.35
CA GLY A 534 -22.78 -2.10 5.84
C GLY A 534 -23.06 -2.24 4.36
N ILE A 535 -22.43 -3.21 3.65
CA ILE A 535 -22.91 -3.64 2.34
C ILE A 535 -24.32 -4.23 2.48
N ALA A 536 -25.22 -3.93 1.54
CA ALA A 536 -26.63 -4.32 1.62
C ALA A 536 -26.82 -5.84 1.56
N GLU A 537 -26.00 -6.52 0.75
CA GLU A 537 -25.89 -7.97 0.65
C GLU A 537 -25.32 -8.62 1.93
N GLU A 538 -24.62 -7.85 2.78
CA GLU A 538 -24.03 -8.28 4.06
C GLU A 538 -24.88 -7.78 5.26
N THR A 539 -26.13 -7.37 5.03
CA THR A 539 -27.01 -6.74 6.03
C THR A 539 -28.28 -7.54 6.29
N GLY A 540 -28.49 -7.96 7.54
CA GLY A 540 -29.75 -8.53 8.03
C GLY A 540 -30.51 -7.55 8.93
N THR A 541 -31.85 -7.58 8.93
CA THR A 541 -32.68 -6.72 9.80
C THR A 541 -33.81 -7.50 10.45
N ALA A 542 -33.93 -7.38 11.77
CA ALA A 542 -35.06 -7.85 12.55
C ALA A 542 -36.01 -6.68 12.86
N VAL A 543 -37.20 -6.70 12.26
CA VAL A 543 -38.24 -5.68 12.48
C VAL A 543 -39.30 -6.17 13.47
N PRO A 544 -39.87 -5.28 14.32
CA PRO A 544 -40.98 -5.66 15.18
C PRO A 544 -42.22 -6.03 14.35
N PRO A 545 -43.00 -7.05 14.79
CA PRO A 545 -44.28 -7.36 14.18
C PRO A 545 -45.27 -6.19 14.37
N THR A 546 -46.19 -6.08 13.41
CA THR A 546 -47.20 -5.03 13.34
C THR A 546 -48.57 -5.55 13.75
N VAL A 547 -49.44 -4.66 14.24
CA VAL A 547 -50.79 -4.98 14.67
C VAL A 547 -51.79 -4.02 14.01
N VAL A 548 -52.97 -4.55 13.70
CA VAL A 548 -54.18 -3.81 13.31
C VAL A 548 -55.36 -4.48 14.00
N THR A 549 -56.30 -3.73 14.59
CA THR A 549 -57.46 -4.33 15.27
C THR A 549 -58.79 -4.10 14.55
N ARG A 550 -59.85 -4.71 15.09
CA ARG A 550 -61.23 -4.58 14.60
C ARG A 550 -62.20 -4.92 15.73
N ALA A 551 -62.73 -3.87 16.34
CA ALA A 551 -63.69 -3.96 17.41
C ALA A 551 -65.02 -4.55 16.92
N GLN A 552 -65.78 -5.14 17.85
CA GLN A 552 -67.21 -5.34 17.65
C GLN A 552 -67.88 -3.96 17.51
N PRO A 553 -68.57 -3.64 16.39
CA PRO A 553 -68.98 -2.25 16.12
C PRO A 553 -70.15 -1.78 17.00
N THR A 554 -71.04 -2.68 17.41
CA THR A 554 -72.22 -2.35 18.24
C THR A 554 -72.51 -3.43 19.28
N ALA A 555 -73.05 -3.03 20.43
CA ALA A 555 -73.47 -3.92 21.50
C ALA A 555 -74.70 -3.38 22.25
N GLY A 556 -75.48 -4.28 22.85
CA GLY A 556 -76.54 -3.89 23.78
C GLY A 556 -75.96 -3.48 25.14
N PHE A 557 -76.69 -2.65 25.89
CA PHE A 557 -76.32 -2.30 27.26
C PHE A 557 -76.19 -3.55 28.14
N GLY A 558 -75.13 -3.62 28.95
CA GLY A 558 -74.84 -4.77 29.81
C GLY A 558 -74.17 -5.95 29.09
N ALA A 559 -73.93 -5.85 27.78
CA ALA A 559 -73.12 -6.84 27.06
C ALA A 559 -71.65 -6.80 27.50
N ALA A 560 -70.97 -7.93 27.31
CA ALA A 560 -69.52 -7.96 27.25
C ALA A 560 -69.06 -7.79 25.81
N ILE A 561 -68.14 -6.85 25.58
CA ILE A 561 -67.63 -6.48 24.25
C ILE A 561 -66.20 -6.99 24.04
N VAL A 562 -65.82 -7.19 22.79
CA VAL A 562 -64.51 -7.71 22.36
C VAL A 562 -63.94 -6.96 21.16
N ASP A 563 -62.62 -7.01 21.03
CA ASP A 563 -61.85 -6.58 19.87
C ASP A 563 -61.02 -7.77 19.34
N THR A 564 -60.57 -7.74 18.09
CA THR A 564 -59.68 -8.75 17.49
C THR A 564 -58.55 -8.09 16.74
N ALA A 565 -57.33 -8.36 17.20
CA ALA A 565 -56.09 -7.89 16.60
C ALA A 565 -55.50 -8.91 15.63
N THR A 566 -55.12 -8.47 14.44
CA THR A 566 -54.33 -9.28 13.49
C THR A 566 -52.85 -8.89 13.61
N VAL A 567 -52.01 -9.81 14.10
CA VAL A 567 -50.55 -9.64 14.19
C VAL A 567 -49.91 -10.13 12.90
N THR A 568 -49.09 -9.28 12.26
CA THR A 568 -48.43 -9.55 10.97
C THR A 568 -46.91 -9.27 11.05
N GLY A 569 -46.10 -10.17 10.50
CA GLY A 569 -44.63 -10.13 10.53
C GLY A 569 -44.00 -10.97 11.65
N PRO A 570 -42.67 -11.17 11.62
CA PRO A 570 -41.98 -12.14 12.47
C PRO A 570 -42.16 -11.85 13.96
N VAL A 571 -42.77 -12.81 14.68
CA VAL A 571 -42.93 -12.76 16.14
C VAL A 571 -41.68 -13.35 16.80
N PRO A 572 -41.11 -12.71 17.85
CA PRO A 572 -39.96 -13.24 18.57
C PRO A 572 -40.16 -14.68 19.07
N THR A 573 -39.19 -15.54 18.79
CA THR A 573 -39.18 -16.95 19.22
C THR A 573 -38.45 -17.15 20.56
N SER A 574 -37.76 -16.11 21.05
CA SER A 574 -37.19 -16.01 22.40
C SER A 574 -37.98 -15.04 23.28
N GLY A 575 -37.92 -15.21 24.60
CA GLY A 575 -38.74 -14.46 25.55
C GLY A 575 -40.24 -14.76 25.43
N ALA A 576 -41.07 -13.76 25.76
CA ALA A 576 -42.53 -13.87 25.67
C ALA A 576 -43.13 -12.59 25.05
N ALA A 577 -43.84 -12.74 23.93
CA ALA A 577 -44.67 -11.68 23.37
C ALA A 577 -46.12 -11.79 23.86
N SER A 578 -46.76 -10.66 24.14
CA SER A 578 -48.16 -10.62 24.58
C SER A 578 -48.89 -9.36 24.13
N LEU A 579 -50.20 -9.49 23.94
CA LEU A 579 -51.09 -8.40 23.54
C LEU A 579 -52.00 -8.01 24.71
N VAL A 580 -52.10 -6.72 24.99
CA VAL A 580 -52.97 -6.16 26.04
C VAL A 580 -53.89 -5.11 25.41
N PHE A 581 -55.19 -5.16 25.68
CA PHE A 581 -56.12 -4.14 25.24
C PHE A 581 -56.49 -3.21 26.40
N ARG A 582 -56.60 -1.91 26.10
CA ARG A 582 -57.22 -0.91 26.95
C ARG A 582 -58.54 -0.46 26.34
N LEU A 583 -59.57 -0.34 27.17
CA LEU A 583 -60.89 0.09 26.77
C LEU A 583 -61.20 1.44 27.42
N TYR A 584 -61.61 2.43 26.62
CA TYR A 584 -61.94 3.79 27.08
C TYR A 584 -63.39 4.15 26.75
N LEU A 585 -64.11 4.75 27.71
CA LEU A 585 -65.46 5.29 27.48
C LEU A 585 -65.32 6.77 27.08
N VAL A 586 -65.72 7.07 25.83
CA VAL A 586 -65.62 8.41 25.25
C VAL A 586 -66.54 9.38 25.98
N ARG A 587 -66.02 10.57 26.28
CA ARG A 587 -66.79 11.66 26.91
C ARG A 587 -67.35 12.61 25.85
N ASP A 588 -68.55 13.11 26.11
CA ASP A 588 -69.23 14.07 25.23
C ASP A 588 -68.36 15.31 24.97
N GLY A 589 -68.14 15.61 23.69
CA GLY A 589 -67.42 16.82 23.24
C GLY A 589 -65.89 16.75 23.30
N VAL A 590 -65.31 15.56 23.50
CA VAL A 590 -63.86 15.31 23.34
C VAL A 590 -63.58 14.81 21.92
N GLU A 591 -62.53 15.31 21.27
CA GLU A 591 -62.11 14.86 19.94
C GLU A 591 -61.58 13.41 20.01
N PRO A 592 -61.83 12.55 18.99
CA PRO A 592 -61.54 11.12 19.06
C PRO A 592 -60.11 10.77 19.50
N ALA A 593 -59.10 11.44 18.94
CA ALA A 593 -57.69 11.20 19.24
C ALA A 593 -57.26 11.63 20.66
N GLU A 594 -58.06 12.43 21.35
CA GLU A 594 -57.79 12.94 22.71
C GLU A 594 -58.63 12.20 23.78
N ALA A 595 -59.49 11.25 23.39
CA ALA A 595 -60.47 10.62 24.29
C ALA A 595 -59.88 9.54 25.22
N CYS A 596 -58.73 8.96 24.90
CA CYS A 596 -58.14 7.83 25.63
C CYS A 596 -57.22 8.30 26.76
N THR A 597 -57.82 8.88 27.82
CA THR A 597 -57.12 9.34 29.02
C THR A 597 -57.31 8.38 30.19
N ASP A 598 -56.42 8.42 31.19
CA ASP A 598 -56.50 7.57 32.40
C ASP A 598 -57.84 7.67 33.14
N ASP A 599 -58.51 8.83 33.06
CA ASP A 599 -59.81 9.08 33.68
C ASP A 599 -61.02 8.75 32.77
N ALA A 600 -60.76 8.33 31.53
CA ALA A 600 -61.72 7.69 30.63
C ALA A 600 -61.52 6.16 30.53
N LEU A 601 -60.44 5.62 31.12
CA LEU A 601 -60.10 4.20 31.11
C LEU A 601 -61.14 3.38 31.89
N VAL A 602 -61.73 2.39 31.22
CA VAL A 602 -62.74 1.47 31.76
C VAL A 602 -62.09 0.16 32.19
N ALA A 603 -61.21 -0.39 31.36
CA ALA A 603 -60.55 -1.66 31.62
C ALA A 603 -59.17 -1.75 30.95
N VAL A 604 -58.31 -2.58 31.54
CA VAL A 604 -57.12 -3.14 30.89
C VAL A 604 -57.30 -4.65 30.93
N THR A 605 -57.22 -5.33 29.78
CA THR A 605 -57.45 -6.78 29.72
C THR A 605 -56.30 -7.57 30.31
N GLU A 606 -56.55 -8.84 30.66
CA GLU A 606 -55.45 -9.79 30.87
C GLU A 606 -54.63 -9.94 29.56
N PRO A 607 -53.30 -10.14 29.64
CA PRO A 607 -52.47 -10.31 28.45
C PRO A 607 -52.75 -11.62 27.71
N ILE A 608 -52.81 -11.56 26.38
CA ILE A 608 -52.88 -12.71 25.49
C ILE A 608 -51.47 -13.08 25.04
N ALA A 609 -51.05 -14.34 25.15
CA ALA A 609 -49.76 -14.77 24.63
C ALA A 609 -49.77 -14.84 23.09
N VAL A 610 -48.83 -14.13 22.45
CA VAL A 610 -48.66 -14.10 20.99
C VAL A 610 -47.46 -14.96 20.61
N ALA A 611 -47.71 -16.20 20.20
CA ALA A 611 -46.66 -17.16 19.83
C ALA A 611 -46.41 -17.27 18.31
N ALA A 612 -47.26 -16.64 17.50
CA ALA A 612 -47.20 -16.62 16.04
C ALA A 612 -48.10 -15.50 15.48
N GLU A 613 -47.92 -15.18 14.20
CA GLU A 613 -48.82 -14.34 13.41
C GLU A 613 -50.26 -14.88 13.38
N GLY A 614 -51.23 -13.98 13.18
CA GLY A 614 -52.65 -14.30 13.06
C GLY A 614 -53.56 -13.45 13.95
N ASP A 615 -54.82 -13.88 14.05
CA ASP A 615 -55.88 -13.16 14.76
C ASP A 615 -55.95 -13.55 16.26
N HIS A 616 -55.96 -12.54 17.13
CA HIS A 616 -56.03 -12.66 18.59
C HIS A 616 -57.20 -11.81 19.13
N THR A 617 -58.25 -12.48 19.63
CA THR A 617 -59.44 -11.81 20.20
C THR A 617 -59.22 -11.45 21.67
N SER A 618 -59.57 -10.22 22.06
CA SER A 618 -59.49 -9.72 23.43
C SER A 618 -60.29 -10.59 24.42
N PRO A 619 -59.89 -10.64 25.71
CA PRO A 619 -60.84 -10.98 26.77
C PRO A 619 -62.08 -10.07 26.69
N ALA A 620 -63.25 -10.62 26.98
CA ALA A 620 -64.50 -9.87 26.90
C ALA A 620 -64.67 -8.94 28.11
N VAL A 621 -65.04 -7.68 27.86
CA VAL A 621 -65.18 -6.63 28.88
C VAL A 621 -66.65 -6.23 29.03
N SER A 622 -67.24 -6.44 30.21
CA SER A 622 -68.62 -6.02 30.51
C SER A 622 -68.75 -4.49 30.56
N THR A 623 -69.83 -3.97 29.99
CA THR A 623 -70.11 -2.52 29.92
C THR A 623 -71.32 -2.11 30.75
N ASP A 624 -71.08 -1.33 31.81
CA ASP A 624 -72.11 -0.80 32.72
C ASP A 624 -72.70 0.55 32.24
N ALA A 625 -72.32 1.06 31.05
CA ALA A 625 -72.75 2.35 30.51
C ALA A 625 -73.04 2.30 29.00
N SER A 626 -74.01 3.12 28.54
CA SER A 626 -74.23 3.36 27.11
C SER A 626 -73.31 4.47 26.60
N GLY A 627 -72.70 4.30 25.43
CA GLY A 627 -71.82 5.30 24.84
C GLY A 627 -70.90 4.71 23.77
N THR A 628 -69.99 5.55 23.27
CA THR A 628 -68.92 5.12 22.37
C THR A 628 -67.74 4.66 23.21
N TYR A 629 -67.18 3.49 22.88
CA TYR A 629 -65.99 2.94 23.48
C TYR A 629 -64.89 2.82 22.43
N TYR A 630 -63.67 3.23 22.78
CA TYR A 630 -62.48 3.01 21.95
C TYR A 630 -61.59 1.95 22.57
N TRP A 631 -61.12 1.05 21.72
CA TRP A 631 -60.07 0.09 22.03
C TRP A 631 -58.71 0.69 21.68
N VAL A 632 -57.69 0.35 22.45
CA VAL A 632 -56.28 0.63 22.16
C VAL A 632 -55.48 -0.58 22.60
N GLU A 633 -54.86 -1.29 21.66
CA GLU A 633 -54.00 -2.43 21.93
C GLU A 633 -52.53 -2.00 22.14
N GLU A 634 -51.81 -2.80 22.93
CA GLU A 634 -50.36 -2.74 23.07
C GLU A 634 -49.79 -4.14 22.83
N LEU A 635 -49.00 -4.30 21.78
CA LEU A 635 -48.16 -5.48 21.62
C LEU A 635 -46.87 -5.26 22.39
N ARG A 636 -46.57 -6.18 23.30
CA ARG A 636 -45.40 -6.14 24.17
C ARG A 636 -44.56 -7.39 24.00
N TRP A 637 -43.27 -7.26 24.28
CA TRP A 637 -42.34 -8.37 24.34
C TRP A 637 -41.43 -8.22 25.56
N GLN A 638 -41.26 -9.31 26.29
CA GLN A 638 -40.26 -9.42 27.35
C GLN A 638 -39.16 -10.40 26.89
N PRO A 639 -37.93 -9.93 26.63
CA PRO A 639 -36.80 -10.80 26.32
C PRO A 639 -36.47 -11.73 27.49
N ASP A 640 -35.84 -12.87 27.22
CA ASP A 640 -35.39 -13.80 28.27
C ASP A 640 -34.39 -13.12 29.23
N GLY A 641 -34.82 -12.88 30.47
CA GLY A 641 -34.04 -12.15 31.47
C GLY A 641 -33.99 -10.63 31.30
N GLY A 642 -34.75 -10.08 30.34
CA GLY A 642 -34.88 -8.64 30.09
C GLY A 642 -36.13 -8.00 30.71
N GLU A 643 -36.23 -6.67 30.53
CA GLU A 643 -37.41 -5.88 30.89
C GLU A 643 -38.46 -5.92 29.76
N GLU A 644 -39.75 -5.88 30.12
CA GLU A 644 -40.85 -5.77 29.16
C GLU A 644 -40.76 -4.44 28.39
N ARG A 645 -40.98 -4.52 27.07
CA ARG A 645 -40.96 -3.38 26.15
C ARG A 645 -42.15 -3.45 25.19
N VAL A 646 -42.69 -2.28 24.85
CA VAL A 646 -43.80 -2.15 23.90
C VAL A 646 -43.24 -2.13 22.48
N LEU A 647 -43.76 -3.00 21.61
CA LEU A 647 -43.38 -3.11 20.20
C LEU A 647 -44.33 -2.33 19.29
N SER A 648 -45.62 -2.28 19.64
CA SER A 648 -46.65 -1.56 18.90
C SER A 648 -47.75 -1.05 19.83
N THR A 649 -48.44 0.02 19.43
CA THR A 649 -49.56 0.61 20.19
C THR A 649 -50.56 1.23 19.23
N GLY A 650 -51.84 0.90 19.39
CA GLY A 650 -52.93 1.46 18.60
C GLY A 650 -53.12 2.95 18.83
N ALA A 651 -53.85 3.61 17.93
CA ALA A 651 -54.15 5.03 18.03
C ALA A 651 -55.60 5.24 18.50
N CYS A 652 -55.79 6.16 19.47
CA CYS A 652 -57.12 6.41 20.01
C CYS A 652 -58.12 6.90 18.94
N GLY A 653 -59.32 6.32 18.94
CA GLY A 653 -60.47 6.83 18.18
C GLY A 653 -60.51 6.44 16.70
N ILE A 654 -59.88 5.32 16.33
CA ILE A 654 -60.04 4.70 15.01
C ILE A 654 -61.45 4.09 14.88
N GLU A 655 -62.12 4.30 13.73
CA GLU A 655 -63.51 3.85 13.50
C GLU A 655 -63.63 2.32 13.55
N GLU A 656 -62.68 1.60 12.97
CA GLU A 656 -62.59 0.13 13.04
C GLU A 656 -62.31 -0.39 14.47
N GLU A 657 -61.80 0.44 15.38
CA GLU A 657 -61.43 0.11 16.76
C GLU A 657 -62.46 0.67 17.77
N THR A 658 -63.68 0.94 17.28
CA THR A 658 -64.78 1.54 18.04
C THR A 658 -65.93 0.57 18.28
N THR A 659 -66.45 0.52 19.52
CA THR A 659 -67.71 -0.16 19.88
C THR A 659 -68.74 0.84 20.39
N VAL A 660 -69.93 0.87 19.82
CA VAL A 660 -71.06 1.67 20.33
C VAL A 660 -71.99 0.78 21.17
N VAL A 661 -72.10 1.08 22.46
CA VAL A 661 -73.07 0.45 23.37
C VAL A 661 -74.37 1.26 23.35
N GLU A 662 -75.45 0.63 22.89
CA GLU A 662 -76.76 1.27 22.76
C GLU A 662 -77.32 1.72 24.12
N ARG A 663 -78.06 2.84 24.13
CA ARG A 663 -78.82 3.25 25.32
C ARG A 663 -80.16 2.50 25.34
N PRO A 664 -80.54 1.85 26.45
CA PRO A 664 -81.82 1.18 26.54
C PRO A 664 -83.00 2.14 26.36
N GLY A 665 -83.90 1.77 25.45
CA GLY A 665 -85.17 2.43 25.24
C GLY A 665 -86.29 1.60 25.85
N VAL A 666 -87.25 2.25 26.51
CA VAL A 666 -88.52 1.65 26.92
C VAL A 666 -89.64 2.46 26.29
N THR A 667 -90.66 1.78 25.79
CA THR A 667 -91.95 2.38 25.39
C THR A 667 -93.05 1.46 25.87
N THR A 668 -94.13 2.00 26.43
CA THR A 668 -95.19 1.21 27.05
C THR A 668 -96.51 1.28 26.26
N ARG A 669 -97.54 0.57 26.73
CA ARG A 669 -98.83 0.44 26.04
C ARG A 669 -99.86 -0.14 27.01
N ALA A 670 -100.50 0.74 27.78
CA ALA A 670 -101.51 0.36 28.75
C ALA A 670 -102.73 -0.32 28.09
N THR A 671 -103.38 -1.21 28.82
CA THR A 671 -104.73 -1.68 28.49
C THR A 671 -105.66 -0.46 28.45
N PRO A 672 -106.32 -0.13 27.33
CA PRO A 672 -106.94 1.19 27.16
C PRO A 672 -108.22 1.40 27.98
N ARG A 673 -108.90 0.31 28.38
CA ARG A 673 -110.09 0.34 29.25
C ARG A 673 -110.17 -0.89 30.13
N ALA A 674 -110.72 -0.73 31.33
CA ALA A 674 -111.06 -1.80 32.27
C ALA A 674 -112.36 -1.43 33.02
N ALA A 675 -113.06 -2.44 33.56
CA ALA A 675 -114.16 -2.20 34.50
C ALA A 675 -113.63 -1.98 35.93
N THR A 676 -114.39 -1.28 36.77
CA THR A 676 -114.13 -1.20 38.21
C THR A 676 -114.08 -2.61 38.83
N GLY A 677 -112.97 -2.95 39.49
CA GLY A 677 -112.70 -4.30 40.02
C GLY A 677 -112.14 -5.31 39.01
N GLU A 678 -111.91 -4.93 37.75
CA GLU A 678 -111.24 -5.76 36.74
C GLU A 678 -109.71 -5.59 36.80
N GLU A 679 -108.99 -6.67 36.49
CA GLU A 679 -107.53 -6.68 36.35
C GLU A 679 -107.12 -6.10 34.99
N PHE A 680 -106.19 -5.15 35.00
CA PHE A 680 -105.59 -4.57 33.79
C PHE A 680 -104.06 -4.48 33.90
N THR A 681 -103.40 -4.47 32.75
CA THR A 681 -101.94 -4.50 32.63
C THR A 681 -101.42 -3.45 31.65
N ASP A 682 -100.12 -3.23 31.70
CA ASP A 682 -99.33 -2.47 30.73
C ASP A 682 -98.29 -3.39 30.07
N VAL A 683 -97.79 -3.04 28.88
CA VAL A 683 -96.81 -3.81 28.11
C VAL A 683 -95.65 -2.91 27.68
N ALA A 684 -94.50 -3.07 28.35
CA ALA A 684 -93.26 -2.40 28.02
C ALA A 684 -92.53 -3.12 26.88
N THR A 685 -92.19 -2.39 25.82
CA THR A 685 -91.24 -2.79 24.79
C THR A 685 -89.87 -2.22 25.12
N VAL A 686 -88.90 -3.08 25.40
CA VAL A 686 -87.50 -2.74 25.71
C VAL A 686 -86.63 -2.96 24.47
N THR A 687 -85.74 -2.02 24.17
CA THR A 687 -84.76 -2.07 23.07
C THR A 687 -83.37 -1.66 23.56
N GLY A 688 -82.30 -2.08 22.89
CA GLY A 688 -80.92 -1.69 23.20
C GLY A 688 -80.34 -2.32 24.48
N LEU A 689 -81.01 -3.32 25.04
CA LEU A 689 -80.57 -4.07 26.23
C LEU A 689 -80.13 -5.48 25.82
N ASP A 690 -78.97 -5.92 26.35
CA ASP A 690 -78.44 -7.27 26.15
C ASP A 690 -79.14 -8.32 27.03
N ALA A 691 -79.16 -9.58 26.58
CA ALA A 691 -79.78 -10.68 27.31
C ALA A 691 -79.02 -11.08 28.60
N ALA A 692 -77.75 -10.68 28.76
CA ALA A 692 -76.93 -10.93 29.94
C ALA A 692 -77.07 -9.85 31.04
N ALA A 693 -77.76 -8.74 30.77
CA ALA A 693 -77.93 -7.67 31.74
C ALA A 693 -78.87 -8.08 32.90
N ASP A 694 -78.44 -7.92 34.16
CA ASP A 694 -79.31 -8.05 35.35
C ASP A 694 -80.20 -6.80 35.46
N ALA A 695 -81.30 -6.79 34.70
CA ALA A 695 -82.25 -5.70 34.65
C ALA A 695 -83.67 -6.15 34.99
N GLU A 696 -84.46 -5.21 35.52
CA GLU A 696 -85.85 -5.41 35.87
C GLU A 696 -86.69 -4.16 35.59
N LEU A 697 -87.97 -4.37 35.27
CA LEU A 697 -88.98 -3.33 35.09
C LEU A 697 -89.87 -3.24 36.33
N LEU A 698 -90.06 -2.02 36.83
CA LEU A 698 -91.15 -1.69 37.75
C LEU A 698 -92.18 -0.83 37.04
N PHE A 699 -93.45 -1.09 37.31
CA PHE A 699 -94.57 -0.33 36.78
C PHE A 699 -95.26 0.41 37.94
N PHE A 700 -95.47 1.71 37.76
CA PHE A 700 -96.16 2.58 38.70
C PHE A 700 -97.47 3.04 38.08
N ALA A 701 -98.59 2.67 38.71
CA ALA A 701 -99.93 3.05 38.31
C ALA A 701 -100.40 4.24 39.16
N TYR A 702 -100.77 5.35 38.54
CA TYR A 702 -101.22 6.58 39.20
C TYR A 702 -102.64 6.97 38.80
N ARG A 703 -103.52 7.22 39.77
CA ARG A 703 -104.90 7.69 39.52
C ARG A 703 -104.95 9.20 39.31
N HIS A 704 -105.88 9.62 38.46
CA HIS A 704 -106.36 10.99 38.32
C HIS A 704 -107.81 10.98 37.82
N ALA A 705 -108.52 12.10 37.92
CA ALA A 705 -109.87 12.19 37.40
C ALA A 705 -109.88 12.18 35.87
N THR A 706 -110.86 11.50 35.28
CA THR A 706 -110.93 11.35 33.82
C THR A 706 -111.19 12.68 33.13
N GLY A 707 -110.20 13.14 32.36
CA GLY A 707 -110.20 14.41 31.63
C GLY A 707 -109.27 15.48 32.23
N ASP A 708 -108.70 15.25 33.41
CA ASP A 708 -107.64 16.10 33.96
C ASP A 708 -106.29 15.79 33.28
N THR A 709 -105.39 16.78 33.26
CA THR A 709 -103.97 16.53 32.93
C THR A 709 -103.36 15.69 34.05
N PRO A 710 -102.69 14.57 33.76
CA PRO A 710 -102.10 13.75 34.80
C PRO A 710 -100.90 14.44 35.45
N ASP A 711 -100.81 14.34 36.78
CA ASP A 711 -99.66 14.82 37.58
C ASP A 711 -98.83 13.69 38.20
N CYS A 712 -99.33 12.45 38.12
CA CYS A 712 -98.74 11.22 38.67
C CYS A 712 -98.38 11.34 40.16
N THR A 713 -99.28 11.91 40.97
CA THR A 713 -99.10 12.06 42.42
C THR A 713 -99.88 11.05 43.29
N ASP A 714 -101.11 10.64 42.92
CA ASP A 714 -101.87 9.59 43.62
C ASP A 714 -101.47 8.19 43.12
N LEU A 715 -100.50 7.57 43.79
CA LEU A 715 -100.07 6.20 43.50
C LEU A 715 -101.19 5.20 43.86
N LEU A 716 -101.71 4.51 42.85
CA LEU A 716 -102.61 3.36 42.99
C LEU A 716 -101.83 2.10 43.34
N ALA A 717 -100.76 1.80 42.60
CA ALA A 717 -99.95 0.61 42.79
C ALA A 717 -98.52 0.80 42.28
N GLU A 718 -97.57 0.20 42.98
CA GLU A 718 -96.25 -0.16 42.48
C GLU A 718 -96.24 -1.68 42.30
N THR A 719 -95.93 -2.17 41.10
CA THR A 719 -95.93 -3.62 40.84
C THR A 719 -94.67 -4.28 41.36
N SER A 720 -94.74 -5.59 41.66
CA SER A 720 -93.52 -6.40 41.79
C SER A 720 -92.67 -6.33 40.52
N ALA A 721 -91.35 -6.29 40.68
CA ALA A 721 -90.42 -6.18 39.56
C ALA A 721 -90.53 -7.36 38.56
N VAL A 722 -90.43 -7.05 37.27
CA VAL A 722 -90.42 -8.00 36.16
C VAL A 722 -88.99 -8.15 35.63
N PRO A 723 -88.34 -9.33 35.75
CA PRO A 723 -87.01 -9.55 35.18
C PRO A 723 -87.00 -9.35 33.66
N VAL A 724 -85.98 -8.67 33.15
CA VAL A 724 -85.81 -8.30 31.74
C VAL A 724 -84.59 -9.03 31.17
N SER A 725 -84.84 -10.04 30.33
CA SER A 725 -83.79 -10.81 29.65
C SER A 725 -83.49 -10.24 28.26
N GLY A 726 -83.00 -9.00 28.22
CA GLY A 726 -82.69 -8.27 26.98
C GLY A 726 -83.91 -7.65 26.27
N SER A 727 -83.71 -7.21 25.04
CA SER A 727 -84.72 -6.50 24.24
C SER A 727 -85.95 -7.36 23.90
N GLY A 728 -87.17 -6.86 24.15
CA GLY A 728 -88.43 -7.61 23.99
C GLY A 728 -89.68 -6.91 24.57
N GLU A 729 -90.85 -7.54 24.47
CA GLU A 729 -92.09 -7.08 25.13
C GLU A 729 -92.27 -7.77 26.50
N TYR A 730 -92.57 -6.99 27.54
CA TYR A 730 -92.71 -7.40 28.94
C TYR A 730 -94.02 -6.86 29.53
N THR A 731 -94.89 -7.74 29.99
CA THR A 731 -96.20 -7.36 30.58
C THR A 731 -96.07 -7.11 32.08
N SER A 732 -96.68 -6.03 32.57
CA SER A 732 -96.78 -5.73 33.99
C SER A 732 -97.56 -6.82 34.75
N PRO A 733 -97.31 -7.01 36.05
CA PRO A 733 -98.30 -7.61 36.94
C PRO A 733 -99.64 -6.86 36.85
N ALA A 734 -100.75 -7.57 37.04
CA ALA A 734 -102.08 -6.98 36.98
C ALA A 734 -102.33 -6.02 38.14
N VAL A 735 -102.99 -4.91 37.83
CA VAL A 735 -103.47 -3.90 38.78
C VAL A 735 -105.00 -3.84 38.70
N VAL A 736 -105.65 -3.52 39.81
CA VAL A 736 -107.10 -3.36 39.93
C VAL A 736 -107.41 -1.98 40.52
N SER A 737 -108.47 -1.33 40.06
CA SER A 737 -108.99 -0.11 40.67
C SER A 737 -110.44 -0.31 41.14
N GLU A 738 -110.69 -0.04 42.42
CA GLU A 738 -112.01 -0.08 43.06
C GLU A 738 -112.85 1.19 42.81
N THR A 739 -112.32 2.13 42.03
CA THR A 739 -112.97 3.41 41.70
C THR A 739 -112.80 3.73 40.22
N SER A 740 -113.86 4.22 39.58
CA SER A 740 -113.79 4.80 38.24
C SER A 740 -112.90 6.04 38.19
N GLY A 741 -112.22 6.23 37.06
CA GLY A 741 -111.20 7.26 36.86
C GLY A 741 -110.22 6.88 35.75
N THR A 742 -109.15 7.65 35.58
CA THR A 742 -108.06 7.28 34.65
C THR A 742 -106.81 6.92 35.44
N VAL A 743 -106.15 5.84 35.05
CA VAL A 743 -104.87 5.38 35.60
C VAL A 743 -103.80 5.63 34.54
N GLN A 744 -102.79 6.44 34.87
CA GLN A 744 -101.56 6.52 34.07
C GLN A 744 -100.55 5.48 34.55
N TRP A 745 -99.83 4.90 33.60
CA TRP A 745 -98.70 4.04 33.86
C TRP A 745 -97.38 4.81 33.68
N ILE A 746 -96.38 4.44 34.48
CA ILE A 746 -94.98 4.81 34.28
C ILE A 746 -94.15 3.53 34.45
N ALA A 747 -93.44 3.11 33.42
CA ALA A 747 -92.43 2.07 33.53
C ALA A 747 -91.07 2.66 33.93
N GLN A 748 -90.34 1.93 34.78
CA GLN A 748 -88.97 2.21 35.16
C GLN A 748 -88.12 0.96 34.91
N LEU A 749 -87.16 1.06 33.97
CA LEU A 749 -86.14 0.04 33.76
C LEU A 749 -84.96 0.37 34.67
N GLN A 750 -84.60 -0.57 35.52
CA GLN A 750 -83.43 -0.49 36.37
C GLN A 750 -82.52 -1.71 36.20
N TYR A 751 -81.23 -1.50 36.42
CA TYR A 751 -80.15 -2.46 36.19
C TYR A 751 -79.27 -2.56 37.43
N ARG A 752 -78.69 -3.72 37.69
CA ARG A 752 -77.71 -3.92 38.78
C ARG A 752 -76.31 -4.05 38.17
N PRO A 753 -75.47 -2.99 38.23
CA PRO A 753 -74.08 -3.07 37.78
C PRO A 753 -73.32 -4.14 38.54
N THR A 754 -72.56 -4.96 37.80
CA THR A 754 -71.69 -5.99 38.39
C THR A 754 -70.61 -5.39 39.31
N SER A 755 -70.33 -4.10 39.11
CA SER A 755 -69.39 -3.27 39.87
C SER A 755 -69.99 -2.63 41.15
N SER A 756 -71.29 -2.80 41.42
CA SER A 756 -72.00 -2.17 42.53
C SER A 756 -72.29 -3.12 43.71
N ASP A 757 -72.38 -2.61 44.93
CA ASP A 757 -72.76 -3.35 46.15
C ASP A 757 -74.27 -3.74 46.19
N GLY A 758 -74.91 -3.91 45.03
CA GLY A 758 -76.29 -4.42 44.87
C GLY A 758 -77.39 -3.37 44.70
N GLU A 759 -77.08 -2.08 44.69
CA GLU A 759 -78.05 -1.00 44.47
C GLU A 759 -78.40 -0.84 42.97
N PRO A 760 -79.69 -0.89 42.58
CA PRO A 760 -80.09 -0.78 41.18
C PRO A 760 -80.00 0.67 40.67
N VAL A 761 -79.43 0.83 39.48
CA VAL A 761 -79.34 2.09 38.73
C VAL A 761 -80.52 2.18 37.75
N VAL A 762 -81.25 3.29 37.77
CA VAL A 762 -82.33 3.55 36.80
C VAL A 762 -81.74 3.91 35.45
N LEU A 763 -81.99 3.08 34.44
CA LEU A 763 -81.55 3.32 33.06
C LEU A 763 -82.58 4.14 32.27
N HIS A 764 -83.86 3.94 32.56
CA HIS A 764 -84.97 4.66 31.94
C HIS A 764 -86.15 4.75 32.92
N ARG A 765 -86.87 5.88 32.87
CA ARG A 765 -88.15 6.07 33.55
C ARG A 765 -89.06 6.92 32.68
N GLY A 766 -90.26 6.43 32.39
CA GLY A 766 -91.24 7.13 31.56
C GLY A 766 -91.71 8.46 32.16
N GLU A 767 -92.16 9.37 31.30
CA GLU A 767 -92.76 10.64 31.68
C GLU A 767 -94.26 10.49 32.00
N CYS A 768 -94.79 11.39 32.83
CA CYS A 768 -96.20 11.34 33.22
C CYS A 768 -97.12 11.77 32.07
N GLY A 769 -98.05 10.90 31.67
CA GLY A 769 -99.05 11.20 30.64
C GLY A 769 -98.57 10.98 29.20
N GLU A 770 -97.59 10.11 29.00
CA GLU A 770 -97.18 9.65 27.67
C GLU A 770 -98.34 9.00 26.87
N ALA A 771 -98.23 9.06 25.54
CA ALA A 771 -99.32 8.68 24.64
C ALA A 771 -99.42 7.16 24.46
N GLY A 772 -100.31 6.54 25.21
CA GLY A 772 -100.46 5.07 25.27
C GLY A 772 -100.62 4.57 26.70
N GLU A 773 -100.30 5.41 27.68
CA GLU A 773 -100.11 5.03 29.08
C GLU A 773 -101.37 5.10 29.95
N ALA A 774 -102.53 5.35 29.35
CA ALA A 774 -103.77 5.60 30.07
C ALA A 774 -104.74 4.42 29.99
N THR A 775 -105.05 3.81 31.14
CA THR A 775 -106.22 2.96 31.32
C THR A 775 -107.39 3.78 31.84
N ILE A 776 -108.52 3.81 31.12
CA ILE A 776 -109.78 4.38 31.64
C ILE A 776 -110.54 3.27 32.37
N VAL A 777 -110.82 3.48 33.66
CA VAL A 777 -111.59 2.56 34.51
C VAL A 777 -113.02 3.09 34.61
N ASP A 778 -113.98 2.32 34.08
CA ASP A 778 -115.41 2.67 34.04
C ASP A 778 -116.23 1.69 34.94
N ASP A 779 -117.32 2.16 35.56
CA ASP A 779 -118.20 1.33 36.42
C ASP A 779 -119.10 0.35 35.62
N LEU A 780 -118.66 -0.12 34.44
CA LEU A 780 -119.43 -1.04 33.59
C LEU A 780 -119.50 -2.44 34.20
N ALA A 781 -120.68 -2.81 34.69
CA ALA A 781 -120.92 -4.09 35.35
C ALA A 781 -120.58 -5.32 34.48
N ALA A 782 -119.61 -6.10 34.94
CA ALA A 782 -119.25 -7.40 34.38
C ALA A 782 -120.48 -8.32 34.24
N THR A 783 -120.91 -8.55 33.00
CA THR A 783 -122.03 -9.44 32.67
C THR A 783 -121.67 -10.32 31.47
N GLY A 784 -121.13 -11.50 31.75
CA GLY A 784 -120.96 -12.54 30.73
C GLY A 784 -122.28 -13.27 30.46
N ALA A 785 -122.68 -13.36 29.18
CA ALA A 785 -123.36 -14.52 28.58
C ALA A 785 -123.56 -14.32 27.07
N ASP A 786 -123.32 -15.37 26.29
CA ASP A 786 -123.57 -15.41 24.84
C ASP A 786 -125.02 -15.13 24.45
N ALA A 787 -125.21 -14.34 23.39
CA ALA A 787 -126.31 -14.54 22.44
C ALA A 787 -125.95 -13.99 21.05
N ALA A 788 -125.72 -14.89 20.08
CA ALA A 788 -125.56 -14.50 18.68
C ALA A 788 -126.90 -14.08 18.04
N VAL A 789 -126.85 -13.15 17.06
CA VAL A 789 -127.25 -13.40 15.65
C VAL A 789 -127.18 -12.10 14.81
N ALA A 790 -126.70 -12.28 13.59
CA ALA A 790 -126.40 -11.31 12.52
C ALA A 790 -127.48 -10.26 12.13
N GLY A 791 -127.03 -9.16 11.50
CA GLY A 791 -127.82 -8.38 10.53
C GLY A 791 -127.46 -6.89 10.43
N ALA A 792 -126.83 -6.45 9.33
CA ALA A 792 -126.53 -5.03 9.03
C ALA A 792 -127.77 -4.26 8.49
N PRO A 793 -127.76 -2.90 8.41
CA PRO A 793 -127.18 -2.25 7.22
C PRO A 793 -126.50 -0.85 7.38
N VAL A 794 -125.43 -0.68 6.61
CA VAL A 794 -124.90 0.47 5.82
C VAL A 794 -125.47 1.91 5.97
N GLN A 795 -124.60 2.92 6.19
CA GLN A 795 -124.25 4.10 5.31
C GLN A 795 -123.60 5.27 6.12
N VAL A 796 -122.33 5.66 5.86
CA VAL A 796 -121.81 6.75 4.96
C VAL A 796 -122.22 8.16 5.49
N TRP A 797 -121.32 9.14 5.75
CA TRP A 797 -120.40 9.94 4.88
C TRP A 797 -119.06 10.21 5.62
N ALA A 798 -117.85 10.15 5.04
CA ALA A 798 -117.20 11.02 4.04
C ALA A 798 -116.89 12.46 4.55
N ALA A 799 -115.78 13.15 4.30
CA ALA A 799 -114.44 12.86 3.71
C ALA A 799 -113.48 14.02 4.17
N ALA A 800 -112.22 14.25 3.76
CA ALA A 800 -111.30 13.71 2.73
C ALA A 800 -109.82 14.07 3.07
N GLY A 801 -108.83 13.45 2.41
CA GLY A 801 -107.41 13.87 2.44
C GLY A 801 -106.55 13.04 1.48
N ILE A 802 -106.19 13.59 0.31
CA ILE A 802 -105.62 12.85 -0.83
C ILE A 802 -104.13 13.16 -1.01
N GLY A 803 -103.31 12.15 -1.32
CA GLY A 803 -101.92 12.28 -1.78
C GLY A 803 -101.38 10.98 -2.39
N LEU A 804 -101.48 10.84 -3.72
CA LEU A 804 -101.00 9.68 -4.50
C LEU A 804 -99.57 9.87 -5.06
N VAL A 805 -99.07 8.80 -5.72
CA VAL A 805 -97.85 8.68 -6.57
C VAL A 805 -96.57 8.29 -5.79
N SER A 806 -95.84 7.21 -6.10
CA SER A 806 -96.13 6.02 -6.96
C SER A 806 -95.13 4.88 -6.71
N LEU A 807 -95.49 3.62 -7.04
CA LEU A 807 -94.53 2.52 -7.20
C LEU A 807 -93.58 2.73 -8.40
N GLY A 808 -92.32 2.31 -8.25
CA GLY A 808 -91.39 2.04 -9.34
C GLY A 808 -90.70 0.69 -9.12
N LEU A 809 -90.81 -0.24 -10.08
CA LEU A 809 -90.20 -1.57 -10.04
C LEU A 809 -89.70 -1.91 -11.46
N ALA A 810 -88.69 -2.80 -11.53
CA ALA A 810 -87.85 -3.15 -12.70
C ALA A 810 -86.65 -2.19 -12.94
N ALA A 811 -85.48 -2.64 -13.41
CA ALA A 811 -85.17 -3.91 -14.09
C ALA A 811 -83.77 -4.50 -13.75
N LEU A 812 -83.48 -5.68 -14.33
CA LEU A 812 -82.24 -6.46 -14.19
C LEU A 812 -80.97 -5.74 -14.69
N GLY A 813 -79.80 -6.11 -14.14
CA GLY A 813 -78.47 -5.81 -14.70
C GLY A 813 -77.43 -6.89 -14.35
N LEU A 814 -76.77 -7.47 -15.35
CA LEU A 814 -75.86 -8.63 -15.21
C LEU A 814 -74.45 -8.29 -14.66
N ARG A 815 -74.00 -9.11 -13.69
CA ARG A 815 -72.79 -9.96 -13.74
C ARG A 815 -71.57 -9.45 -14.55
N ALA A 816 -70.46 -9.13 -13.85
CA ALA A 816 -69.09 -9.29 -14.36
C ALA A 816 -68.10 -9.64 -13.24
N ARG A 817 -67.18 -10.58 -13.51
CA ARG A 817 -65.97 -10.88 -12.70
C ARG A 817 -64.81 -10.02 -13.20
N ARG A 818 -63.82 -9.73 -12.36
CA ARG A 818 -62.44 -10.28 -12.47
C ARG A 818 -61.49 -9.76 -11.40
N SER A 819 -60.47 -10.62 -11.15
CA SER A 819 -59.12 -10.35 -10.60
C SER A 819 -59.07 -9.46 -9.38
#